data_AF-A0A2B4SBN5-F1
#
_entry.id   AF-A0A2B4SBN5-F1
#
_cell.length_a   1.000
_cell.length_b   1.000
_cell.length_c   1.000
_cell.angle_alpha   90.00
_cell.angle_beta   90.00
_cell.angle_gamma   90.00
#
_symmetry.space_group_name_H-M   'P 1'
#
loop_
_entity.id
_entity.type
_entity.pdbx_description
1 polymer ?
#
loop_
_entity_poly.entity_id
_entity_poly.type
_entity_poly.pdbx_seq_one_letter_code
_entity_poly.pdbx_strand_id
1 'polypeptide(L)'
;MSVLKAVVSFYRTGEERPSERYKARLKVQEEHRTLSAFKKNVIDFLGLNEQARKFGLGQFDLKLYRLAKISCKIENYSLSTQQQLDLELPLLLDSDSESELNNFNHCGPSINASNHCKAGYTTDSGIIKPHLQSFHTFSDHSKADINYLVETDDVQVIGVSLAKDGTALKPGLEFDIRQKRIIGLTFKVDWNYVCDHPVPDPQEIKKNLITSAEVTFMTSVDNSSMMPVGVHYHPKFVSGEKMLSQILGEAKTLQVCERCLTKQSLQNHIVTHENALCNSKCDTCLQMKGICQDCQRKGHVAYLPALRCCESCLKESIQCRKVAVLAVVTDCEECIKQALLEIQKMSENHNMPPELLLLTPLPDVVHIGKSLKCSWANWFIDLNGQMSNLVLIRTLRYSTDCDVRKPLRKLLTLECVRNKDGMAVEPIARLTRPEVVKVLRKAALVVHTLVPENRGVAFMAERGNACVRFRDIEGNVRLDPNSLRSRADLERILGNYNLSLDGTVPALRKGLSQHLDQLEAEVTKFVLQTNVLLSKPAALCMVSDDILLCADDGHRAIYQSQLERDGVTIKGKSRKLVRYPEGAYRLESITVSNAPRVYFTAAKSGQCSGGLYCFSMETGEVMTILENMTNSCKEVKKVAKFNDTLVFTDIEARQVKRYNPLTKKVDILAGDGREGEQDGNEKSCSFVQVHGICRVADTLFTTDAAPGKIKLITGLSGTTNFLSHLGNLYDSFGIGCKGSTSQTITPEEVSKNVEKVNDYIKSAVRNVKETNHLKEGSATNGPQGTVSKKTQDSVELLLNGVNNLIRNIANVSPEYKVSIDWQTLLTTQVENLHADDRTLPASSEVNPLVSDVSLSFISHSNIPQVKLASAADFNQVEEYETDSEINDVDTDSDSEDLIISKPVVTRSGRQVKVWTRFDV
;
A
#
# COMPACT_ATOMS: atom_id res chain seq x y z
N MET A 1 -14.91 -25.08 39.34
CA MET A 1 -13.59 -24.57 39.80
C MET A 1 -13.05 -23.69 38.69
N SER A 2 -12.88 -22.38 38.94
CA SER A 2 -12.56 -21.40 37.90
C SER A 2 -11.21 -20.72 38.20
N VAL A 3 -10.38 -20.55 37.18
CA VAL A 3 -9.06 -19.90 37.31
C VAL A 3 -9.16 -18.47 36.77
N LEU A 4 -9.09 -17.50 37.67
CA LEU A 4 -9.16 -16.07 37.35
C LEU A 4 -7.78 -15.50 37.08
N LYS A 5 -7.66 -14.55 36.15
CA LYS A 5 -6.44 -13.72 36.02
C LYS A 5 -6.56 -12.52 36.94
N ALA A 6 -5.63 -12.40 37.88
CA ALA A 6 -5.56 -11.28 38.81
C ALA A 6 -4.52 -10.28 38.36
N VAL A 7 -4.85 -9.00 38.40
CA VAL A 7 -3.88 -7.90 38.31
C VAL A 7 -3.69 -7.36 39.71
N VAL A 8 -2.52 -7.59 40.30
CA VAL A 8 -2.18 -7.16 41.66
C VAL A 8 -1.40 -5.87 41.56
N SER A 9 -1.77 -4.85 42.34
CA SER A 9 -1.08 -3.56 42.39
C SER A 9 -0.89 -3.16 43.84
N PHE A 10 0.35 -2.84 44.21
CA PHE A 10 0.72 -2.41 45.55
C PHE A 10 0.88 -0.91 45.58
N TYR A 11 0.34 -0.27 46.61
CA TYR A 11 0.47 1.16 46.83
C TYR A 11 1.02 1.42 48.22
N ARG A 12 1.86 2.44 48.34
CA ARG A 12 2.23 2.99 49.64
C ARG A 12 1.17 3.99 50.08
N THR A 13 0.97 4.12 51.39
CA THR A 13 0.00 5.08 51.93
C THR A 13 0.38 6.52 51.54
N GLY A 14 -0.51 7.17 50.78
CA GLY A 14 -0.36 8.54 50.29
C GLY A 14 -0.04 8.65 48.78
N GLU A 15 0.33 7.55 48.13
CA GLU A 15 0.74 7.55 46.72
C GLU A 15 -0.41 7.18 45.77
N GLU A 16 -0.53 7.91 44.65
CA GLU A 16 -1.52 7.63 43.60
C GLU A 16 -1.02 6.60 42.57
N ARG A 17 0.28 6.32 42.51
CA ARG A 17 0.89 5.37 41.58
C ARG A 17 1.32 4.09 42.32
N PRO A 18 1.15 2.90 41.72
CA PRO A 18 1.53 1.66 42.37
C PRO A 18 3.05 1.50 42.41
N SER A 19 3.60 1.07 43.54
CA SER A 19 5.02 0.76 43.71
C SER A 19 5.41 -0.53 42.95
N GLU A 20 4.50 -1.50 42.89
CA GLU A 20 4.68 -2.74 42.14
C GLU A 20 3.35 -3.21 41.51
N ARG A 21 3.43 -3.84 40.33
CA ARG A 21 2.28 -4.42 39.65
C ARG A 21 2.66 -5.72 38.95
N TYR A 22 1.96 -6.80 39.25
CA TYR A 22 2.14 -8.08 38.56
C TYR A 22 0.83 -8.79 38.26
N LYS A 23 0.90 -9.80 37.39
CA LYS A 23 -0.24 -10.63 37.00
C LYS A 23 -0.12 -11.99 37.67
N ALA A 24 -1.19 -12.44 38.32
CA ALA A 24 -1.27 -13.75 38.95
C ALA A 24 -2.50 -14.51 38.45
N ARG A 25 -2.59 -15.80 38.78
CA ARG A 25 -3.78 -16.61 38.52
C ARG A 25 -4.35 -17.04 39.86
N LEU A 26 -5.61 -16.74 40.13
CA LEU A 26 -6.31 -17.10 41.36
C LEU A 26 -7.23 -18.29 41.09
N LYS A 27 -7.19 -19.32 41.93
CA LYS A 27 -8.19 -20.40 41.88
C LYS A 27 -9.37 -20.03 42.76
N VAL A 28 -10.58 -20.10 42.22
CA VAL A 28 -11.83 -19.84 42.96
C VAL A 28 -12.77 -21.04 42.86
N GLN A 29 -13.38 -21.37 43.98
CA GLN A 29 -14.30 -22.50 44.20
C GLN A 29 -15.56 -21.99 44.90
N GLU A 30 -16.61 -22.81 44.93
CA GLU A 30 -17.89 -22.45 45.57
C GLU A 30 -17.76 -22.19 47.08
N GLU A 31 -16.76 -22.76 47.74
CA GLU A 31 -16.44 -22.51 49.16
C GLU A 31 -15.99 -21.06 49.44
N HIS A 32 -15.67 -20.27 48.40
CA HIS A 32 -15.27 -18.86 48.52
C HIS A 32 -16.43 -17.87 48.32
N ARG A 33 -17.69 -18.29 48.51
CA ARG A 33 -18.89 -17.45 48.34
C ARG A 33 -19.00 -16.29 49.31
N THR A 34 -18.38 -16.37 50.49
CA THR A 34 -18.37 -15.23 51.43
C THR A 34 -17.19 -14.29 51.14
N LEU A 35 -17.38 -12.98 51.32
CA LEU A 35 -16.36 -11.96 51.09
C LEU A 35 -15.12 -12.20 51.96
N SER A 36 -15.31 -12.68 53.19
CA SER A 36 -14.21 -13.04 54.09
C SER A 36 -13.42 -14.24 53.55
N ALA A 37 -14.10 -15.30 53.10
CA ALA A 37 -13.43 -16.47 52.52
C ALA A 37 -12.73 -16.12 51.19
N PHE A 38 -13.35 -15.28 50.37
CA PHE A 38 -12.77 -14.81 49.11
C PHE A 38 -11.51 -13.97 49.33
N LYS A 39 -11.57 -12.96 50.22
CA LYS A 39 -10.39 -12.15 50.58
C LYS A 39 -9.28 -13.00 51.17
N LYS A 40 -9.60 -13.95 52.05
CA LYS A 40 -8.63 -14.88 52.64
C LYS A 40 -7.94 -15.74 51.57
N ASN A 41 -8.70 -16.34 50.65
CA ASN A 41 -8.14 -17.10 49.53
C ASN A 41 -7.21 -16.23 48.65
N VAL A 42 -7.58 -14.96 48.39
CA VAL A 42 -6.71 -14.04 47.63
C VAL A 42 -5.40 -13.76 48.38
N ILE A 43 -5.47 -13.50 49.69
CA ILE A 43 -4.29 -13.23 50.54
C ILE A 43 -3.37 -14.44 50.60
N ASP A 44 -3.94 -15.63 50.86
CA ASP A 44 -3.19 -16.87 51.01
C ASP A 44 -2.57 -17.31 49.68
N PHE A 45 -3.35 -17.27 48.58
CA PHE A 45 -2.89 -17.71 47.27
C PHE A 45 -1.80 -16.80 46.69
N LEU A 46 -1.87 -15.49 46.93
CA LEU A 46 -0.88 -14.53 46.45
C LEU A 46 0.29 -14.33 47.42
N GLY A 47 0.28 -14.97 48.60
CA GLY A 47 1.31 -14.83 49.61
C GLY A 47 1.47 -13.41 50.16
N LEU A 48 0.37 -12.63 50.23
CA LEU A 48 0.44 -11.19 50.56
C LEU A 48 0.99 -10.94 51.96
N ASN A 49 0.72 -11.84 52.92
CA ASN A 49 1.27 -11.73 54.28
C ASN A 49 2.79 -11.92 54.33
N GLU A 50 3.33 -12.84 53.54
CA GLU A 50 4.77 -13.07 53.46
C GLU A 50 5.49 -11.90 52.79
N GLN A 51 4.87 -11.33 51.75
CA GLN A 51 5.35 -10.11 51.10
C GLN A 51 5.33 -8.92 52.06
N ALA A 52 4.22 -8.69 52.79
CA ALA A 52 4.14 -7.64 53.82
C ALA A 52 5.28 -7.75 54.83
N ARG A 53 5.52 -8.96 55.35
CA ARG A 53 6.59 -9.24 56.31
C ARG A 53 7.98 -9.01 55.71
N LYS A 54 8.21 -9.41 54.45
CA LYS A 54 9.48 -9.19 53.73
C LYS A 54 9.81 -7.71 53.59
N PHE A 55 8.80 -6.86 53.45
CA PHE A 55 8.95 -5.41 53.36
C PHE A 55 8.89 -4.69 54.71
N GLY A 56 8.78 -5.41 55.84
CA GLY A 56 8.73 -4.82 57.18
C GLY A 56 7.39 -4.16 57.54
N LEU A 57 6.30 -4.52 56.85
CA LEU A 57 5.00 -3.86 56.93
C LEU A 57 4.04 -4.67 57.80
N GLY A 58 3.36 -4.01 58.75
CA GLY A 58 2.52 -4.66 59.76
C GLY A 58 1.09 -4.93 59.31
N GLN A 59 0.43 -3.98 58.66
CA GLN A 59 -0.97 -4.08 58.24
C GLN A 59 -1.16 -3.59 56.79
N PHE A 60 -2.15 -4.15 56.11
CA PHE A 60 -2.55 -3.73 54.77
C PHE A 60 -4.06 -3.79 54.56
N ASP A 61 -4.57 -2.88 53.75
CA ASP A 61 -5.95 -2.90 53.27
C ASP A 61 -6.03 -3.55 51.88
N LEU A 62 -6.97 -4.47 51.71
CA LEU A 62 -7.22 -5.21 50.47
C LEU A 62 -8.52 -4.74 49.81
N LYS A 63 -8.39 -4.10 48.64
CA LYS A 63 -9.51 -3.71 47.78
C LYS A 63 -9.56 -4.59 46.53
N LEU A 64 -10.75 -5.07 46.23
CA LEU A 64 -11.01 -5.99 45.13
C LEU A 64 -11.93 -5.32 44.11
N TYR A 65 -11.65 -5.50 42.83
CA TYR A 65 -12.48 -5.03 41.73
C TYR A 65 -12.62 -6.10 40.65
N ARG A 66 -13.80 -6.27 40.07
CA ARG A 66 -13.94 -6.95 38.78
C ARG A 66 -13.67 -5.94 37.66
N LEU A 67 -12.88 -6.34 36.67
CA LEU A 67 -12.67 -5.56 35.44
C LEU A 67 -13.64 -6.05 34.38
N ALA A 68 -14.50 -5.16 33.85
CA ALA A 68 -15.32 -5.45 32.69
C ALA A 68 -14.94 -4.51 31.53
N LYS A 69 -15.08 -5.01 30.30
CA LYS A 69 -14.88 -4.20 29.09
C LYS A 69 -16.23 -3.95 28.46
N ILE A 70 -16.71 -2.70 28.52
CA ILE A 70 -17.97 -2.27 27.92
C ILE A 70 -17.64 -1.22 26.87
N SER A 71 -18.10 -1.39 25.63
CA SER A 71 -17.95 -0.43 24.52
C SER A 71 -16.52 0.12 24.36
N CYS A 72 -15.52 -0.78 24.35
CA CYS A 72 -14.08 -0.46 24.24
C CYS A 72 -13.45 0.33 25.41
N LYS A 73 -14.16 0.55 26.53
CA LYS A 73 -13.61 1.09 27.78
C LYS A 73 -13.56 0.01 28.87
N ILE A 74 -12.59 0.12 29.78
CA ILE A 74 -12.45 -0.79 30.94
C ILE A 74 -13.07 -0.10 32.15
N GLU A 75 -14.06 -0.75 32.75
CA GLU A 75 -14.72 -0.30 33.99
C GLU A 75 -14.31 -1.19 35.17
N ASN A 76 -14.17 -0.58 36.35
CA ASN A 76 -13.80 -1.26 37.60
C ASN A 76 -15.04 -1.35 38.51
N TYR A 77 -15.56 -2.55 38.75
CA TYR A 77 -16.67 -2.78 39.69
C TYR A 77 -16.12 -3.19 41.06
N SER A 78 -16.39 -2.42 42.11
CA SER A 78 -15.85 -2.68 43.45
C SER A 78 -16.51 -3.89 44.11
N LEU A 79 -15.71 -4.77 44.70
CA LEU A 79 -16.12 -5.92 45.50
C LEU A 79 -15.81 -5.66 46.98
N SER A 80 -16.54 -4.71 47.57
CA SER A 80 -16.32 -4.24 48.94
C SER A 80 -17.32 -4.79 49.96
N THR A 81 -18.49 -5.24 49.50
CA THR A 81 -19.58 -5.78 50.33
C THR A 81 -19.99 -7.18 49.89
N GLN A 82 -20.67 -7.93 50.77
CA GLN A 82 -21.17 -9.27 50.44
C GLN A 82 -22.18 -9.22 49.28
N GLN A 83 -23.09 -8.24 49.26
CA GLN A 83 -24.05 -8.08 48.17
C GLN A 83 -23.38 -7.84 46.81
N GLN A 84 -22.31 -7.03 46.77
CA GLN A 84 -21.52 -6.84 45.55
C GLN A 84 -20.83 -8.13 45.12
N LEU A 85 -20.31 -8.92 46.06
CA LEU A 85 -19.74 -10.22 45.73
C LEU A 85 -20.83 -11.18 45.22
N ASP A 86 -22.01 -11.22 45.81
CA ASP A 86 -23.09 -12.12 45.39
C ASP A 86 -23.58 -11.81 43.96
N LEU A 87 -23.56 -10.53 43.56
CA LEU A 87 -23.88 -10.10 42.19
C LEU A 87 -22.78 -10.45 41.18
N GLU A 88 -21.52 -10.27 41.58
CA GLU A 88 -20.38 -10.33 40.65
C GLU A 88 -19.68 -11.70 40.63
N LEU A 89 -19.82 -12.50 41.68
CA LEU A 89 -19.22 -13.82 41.80
C LEU A 89 -19.76 -14.80 40.76
N PRO A 90 -21.07 -14.84 40.42
CA PRO A 90 -21.56 -15.63 39.29
C PRO A 90 -20.84 -15.26 37.98
N LEU A 91 -20.67 -13.96 37.70
CA LEU A 91 -19.96 -13.47 36.51
C LEU A 91 -18.46 -13.82 36.48
N LEU A 92 -17.85 -14.00 37.65
CA LEU A 92 -16.47 -14.46 37.79
C LEU A 92 -16.36 -15.98 37.64
N LEU A 93 -17.36 -16.72 38.11
CA LEU A 93 -17.38 -18.18 38.12
C LEU A 93 -17.86 -18.78 36.80
N ASP A 94 -18.67 -18.05 36.02
CA ASP A 94 -19.25 -18.51 34.76
C ASP A 94 -18.17 -18.94 33.79
N SER A 95 -18.14 -20.23 33.46
CA SER A 95 -17.34 -20.79 32.39
C SER A 95 -18.08 -20.59 31.08
N ASP A 96 -17.82 -19.44 30.49
CA ASP A 96 -18.19 -19.01 29.15
C ASP A 96 -19.42 -18.12 29.13
N SER A 97 -19.36 -17.15 28.25
CA SER A 97 -20.42 -16.27 27.85
C SER A 97 -21.63 -17.10 27.42
N GLU A 98 -22.40 -17.60 28.38
CA GLU A 98 -23.82 -17.81 28.19
C GLU A 98 -24.39 -16.42 27.90
N SER A 99 -24.86 -16.25 26.67
CA SER A 99 -25.47 -15.03 26.16
C SER A 99 -26.35 -14.36 27.21
N GLU A 100 -26.16 -13.06 27.43
CA GLU A 100 -27.01 -12.23 28.32
C GLU A 100 -28.52 -12.34 27.99
N LEU A 101 -28.86 -12.89 26.82
CA LEU A 101 -30.23 -13.21 26.37
C LEU A 101 -30.86 -14.46 26.99
N ASN A 102 -30.10 -15.39 27.59
CA ASN A 102 -30.68 -16.59 28.23
C ASN A 102 -31.03 -16.38 29.72
N ASN A 103 -30.47 -15.35 30.34
CA ASN A 103 -30.78 -15.00 31.73
C ASN A 103 -31.98 -14.05 31.86
N PHE A 104 -32.38 -13.40 30.76
CA PHE A 104 -33.71 -12.83 30.63
C PHE A 104 -34.61 -13.91 30.03
N ASN A 105 -35.76 -14.16 30.66
CA ASN A 105 -36.76 -15.14 30.20
C ASN A 105 -37.48 -14.66 28.92
N HIS A 106 -36.73 -14.27 27.89
CA HIS A 106 -37.23 -14.17 26.53
C HIS A 106 -37.42 -15.60 26.04
N CYS A 107 -38.60 -15.90 25.49
CA CYS A 107 -39.03 -17.25 25.10
C CYS A 107 -38.24 -17.85 23.90
N GLY A 108 -36.93 -17.65 23.83
CA GLY A 108 -36.04 -18.21 22.82
C GLY A 108 -35.67 -19.67 23.10
N PRO A 109 -35.25 -20.43 22.07
CA PRO A 109 -34.79 -21.81 22.24
C PRO A 109 -33.50 -21.85 23.06
N SER A 110 -33.33 -22.89 23.89
CA SER A 110 -32.09 -23.11 24.63
C SER A 110 -30.89 -23.29 23.70
N ILE A 111 -29.66 -23.06 24.19
CA ILE A 111 -28.43 -23.33 23.40
C ILE A 111 -28.41 -24.78 22.89
N ASN A 112 -28.86 -25.74 23.70
CA ASN A 112 -28.93 -27.14 23.28
C ASN A 112 -29.97 -27.35 22.18
N ALA A 113 -31.17 -26.78 22.32
CA ALA A 113 -32.19 -26.84 21.28
C ALA A 113 -31.68 -26.17 19.99
N SER A 114 -31.06 -25.00 20.10
CA SER A 114 -30.43 -24.28 18.99
C SER A 114 -29.32 -25.11 18.34
N ASN A 115 -28.45 -25.76 19.13
CA ASN A 115 -27.39 -26.64 18.65
C ASN A 115 -27.93 -27.88 17.91
N HIS A 116 -29.04 -28.43 18.38
CA HIS A 116 -29.76 -29.53 17.75
C HIS A 116 -30.48 -29.09 16.47
N CYS A 117 -30.97 -27.85 16.43
CA CYS A 117 -31.64 -27.23 15.28
C CYS A 117 -30.67 -26.55 14.30
N LYS A 118 -29.35 -26.57 14.55
CA LYS A 118 -28.35 -25.97 13.64
C LYS A 118 -28.47 -26.61 12.26
N ALA A 119 -28.56 -25.75 11.25
CA ALA A 119 -28.51 -26.15 9.86
C ALA A 119 -27.25 -26.97 9.54
N GLY A 120 -27.31 -27.74 8.45
CA GLY A 120 -26.12 -28.36 7.88
C GLY A 120 -25.09 -27.30 7.48
N TYR A 121 -23.80 -27.62 7.60
CA TYR A 121 -22.69 -26.81 7.12
C TYR A 121 -21.77 -27.65 6.25
N THR A 122 -20.92 -26.95 5.50
CA THR A 122 -19.92 -27.59 4.64
C THR A 122 -18.53 -27.05 4.95
N THR A 123 -17.55 -27.95 4.84
CA THR A 123 -16.12 -27.63 4.92
C THR A 123 -15.45 -27.83 3.56
N ASP A 124 -16.24 -28.22 2.55
CA ASP A 124 -15.75 -28.46 1.20
C ASP A 124 -15.73 -27.13 0.43
N SER A 125 -14.78 -26.97 -0.48
CA SER A 125 -14.70 -25.78 -1.34
C SER A 125 -15.75 -25.84 -2.45
N GLY A 126 -16.36 -24.70 -2.79
CA GLY A 126 -17.26 -24.56 -3.93
C GLY A 126 -18.43 -23.60 -3.67
N ILE A 127 -19.40 -23.65 -4.58
CA ILE A 127 -20.65 -22.87 -4.49
C ILE A 127 -21.62 -23.55 -3.54
N ILE A 128 -22.06 -22.82 -2.52
CA ILE A 128 -22.95 -23.29 -1.46
C ILE A 128 -24.40 -23.26 -1.98
N LYS A 129 -24.97 -24.45 -2.24
CA LYS A 129 -26.32 -24.61 -2.83
C LYS A 129 -27.39 -23.79 -2.10
N PRO A 130 -27.52 -23.89 -0.76
CA PRO A 130 -28.59 -23.18 -0.05
C PRO A 130 -28.46 -21.66 -0.17
N HIS A 131 -27.23 -21.13 -0.24
CA HIS A 131 -27.01 -19.68 -0.38
C HIS A 131 -27.41 -19.19 -1.78
N LEU A 132 -27.04 -19.93 -2.83
CA LEU A 132 -27.46 -19.63 -4.20
C LEU A 132 -28.99 -19.71 -4.36
N GLN A 133 -29.63 -20.72 -3.75
CA GLN A 133 -31.10 -20.81 -3.72
C GLN A 133 -31.72 -19.63 -2.96
N SER A 134 -31.14 -19.23 -1.84
CA SER A 134 -31.60 -18.09 -1.06
C SER A 134 -31.49 -16.80 -1.84
N PHE A 135 -30.39 -16.60 -2.60
CA PHE A 135 -30.25 -15.45 -3.48
C PHE A 135 -31.40 -15.36 -4.49
N HIS A 136 -31.77 -16.48 -5.15
CA HIS A 136 -32.91 -16.50 -6.06
C HIS A 136 -34.23 -16.14 -5.36
N THR A 137 -34.48 -16.72 -4.18
CA THR A 137 -35.69 -16.44 -3.38
C THR A 137 -35.76 -14.97 -2.94
N PHE A 138 -34.65 -14.39 -2.47
CA PHE A 138 -34.62 -12.99 -2.06
C PHE A 138 -34.79 -12.03 -3.24
N SER A 139 -34.21 -12.41 -4.38
CA SER A 139 -34.32 -11.65 -5.62
C SER A 139 -35.74 -11.62 -6.20
N ASP A 140 -36.55 -12.63 -5.90
CA ASP A 140 -37.96 -12.72 -6.30
C ASP A 140 -38.91 -11.97 -5.36
N HIS A 141 -38.40 -11.49 -4.21
CA HIS A 141 -39.25 -10.80 -3.25
C HIS A 141 -39.68 -9.44 -3.80
N SER A 142 -40.97 -9.12 -3.70
CA SER A 142 -41.58 -7.83 -4.13
C SER A 142 -40.93 -6.54 -3.57
N LYS A 143 -40.00 -6.66 -2.63
CA LYS A 143 -39.27 -5.53 -2.02
C LYS A 143 -37.85 -5.36 -2.57
N ALA A 144 -37.34 -6.33 -3.32
CA ALA A 144 -35.99 -6.29 -3.85
C ALA A 144 -35.85 -5.27 -4.99
N ASP A 145 -36.92 -4.94 -5.71
CA ASP A 145 -36.92 -3.94 -6.81
C ASP A 145 -35.78 -4.17 -7.82
N ILE A 146 -35.62 -5.43 -8.25
CA ILE A 146 -34.52 -5.87 -9.12
C ILE A 146 -34.78 -5.44 -10.57
N ASN A 147 -33.75 -4.87 -11.19
CA ASN A 147 -33.70 -4.65 -12.62
C ASN A 147 -33.20 -5.93 -13.32
N TYR A 148 -34.00 -6.47 -14.23
CA TYR A 148 -33.60 -7.63 -15.02
C TYR A 148 -32.82 -7.22 -16.28
N LEU A 149 -31.75 -7.95 -16.56
CA LEU A 149 -31.00 -7.82 -17.81
C LEU A 149 -31.82 -8.31 -19.01
N VAL A 150 -32.64 -9.35 -18.79
CA VAL A 150 -33.64 -9.86 -19.72
C VAL A 150 -34.86 -10.28 -18.92
N GLU A 151 -36.03 -9.80 -19.32
CA GLU A 151 -37.32 -10.18 -18.75
C GLU A 151 -38.32 -10.49 -19.85
N THR A 152 -38.80 -11.74 -19.87
CA THR A 152 -39.88 -12.22 -20.71
C THR A 152 -40.75 -13.20 -19.92
N ASP A 153 -41.89 -13.59 -20.49
CA ASP A 153 -42.76 -14.63 -19.93
C ASP A 153 -42.03 -15.98 -19.74
N ASP A 154 -40.99 -16.23 -20.55
CA ASP A 154 -40.23 -17.47 -20.55
C ASP A 154 -38.93 -17.42 -19.71
N VAL A 155 -38.31 -16.25 -19.54
CA VAL A 155 -37.02 -16.12 -18.87
C VAL A 155 -36.86 -14.80 -18.12
N GLN A 156 -36.30 -14.88 -16.91
CA GLN A 156 -35.79 -13.73 -16.15
C GLN A 156 -34.32 -13.93 -15.84
N VAL A 157 -33.51 -12.92 -16.16
CA VAL A 157 -32.06 -12.96 -16.00
C VAL A 157 -31.58 -11.74 -15.22
N ILE A 158 -30.93 -11.98 -14.09
CA ILE A 158 -30.34 -10.95 -13.25
C ILE A 158 -28.86 -10.82 -13.62
N GLY A 159 -28.40 -9.60 -13.93
CA GLY A 159 -26.96 -9.34 -14.08
C GLY A 159 -26.28 -9.27 -12.72
N VAL A 160 -25.21 -10.04 -12.51
CA VAL A 160 -24.47 -10.06 -11.23
C VAL A 160 -22.98 -9.79 -11.40
N SER A 161 -22.37 -9.17 -10.40
CA SER A 161 -20.94 -9.11 -10.18
C SER A 161 -20.52 -10.09 -9.09
N LEU A 162 -19.31 -10.64 -9.22
CA LEU A 162 -18.69 -11.50 -8.21
C LEU A 162 -17.55 -10.73 -7.56
N ALA A 163 -17.61 -10.50 -6.26
CA ALA A 163 -16.49 -9.98 -5.50
C ALA A 163 -15.81 -11.13 -4.76
N LYS A 164 -14.48 -11.25 -4.91
CA LYS A 164 -13.68 -12.29 -4.27
C LYS A 164 -12.53 -11.68 -3.48
N ASP A 165 -12.40 -12.12 -2.24
CA ASP A 165 -11.28 -11.72 -1.37
C ASP A 165 -10.93 -12.88 -0.41
N GLY A 166 -9.65 -12.93 -0.04
CA GLY A 166 -9.06 -13.97 0.77
C GLY A 166 -8.80 -13.52 2.21
N THR A 167 -9.17 -14.35 3.17
CA THR A 167 -8.73 -14.20 4.56
C THR A 167 -7.75 -15.27 4.96
N ALA A 168 -6.63 -14.85 5.55
CA ALA A 168 -5.64 -15.75 6.12
C ALA A 168 -6.25 -16.55 7.29
N LEU A 169 -6.12 -17.87 7.22
CA LEU A 169 -6.47 -18.82 8.26
C LEU A 169 -5.23 -19.27 9.01
N LYS A 170 -5.39 -19.62 10.29
CA LYS A 170 -4.31 -20.26 11.03
C LYS A 170 -4.13 -21.69 10.50
N PRO A 171 -2.96 -22.06 9.96
CA PRO A 171 -2.73 -23.41 9.48
C PRO A 171 -2.80 -24.42 10.63
N GLY A 172 -3.58 -25.48 10.45
CA GLY A 172 -3.77 -26.53 11.44
C GLY A 172 -4.73 -27.62 10.97
N LEU A 173 -4.69 -28.75 11.65
CA LEU A 173 -5.62 -29.86 11.45
C LEU A 173 -6.60 -29.91 12.62
N GLU A 174 -7.88 -30.09 12.32
CA GLU A 174 -8.93 -30.24 13.33
C GLU A 174 -9.80 -31.45 12.98
N PHE A 175 -10.31 -32.17 13.99
CA PHE A 175 -11.26 -33.25 13.75
C PHE A 175 -12.69 -32.74 13.84
N ASP A 176 -13.39 -32.79 12.73
CA ASP A 176 -14.79 -32.45 12.65
C ASP A 176 -15.65 -33.64 13.12
N ILE A 177 -16.32 -33.48 14.26
CA ILE A 177 -17.12 -34.53 14.90
C ILE A 177 -18.40 -34.84 14.10
N ARG A 178 -19.02 -33.83 13.47
CA ARG A 178 -20.31 -34.00 12.76
C ARG A 178 -20.10 -34.70 11.42
N GLN A 179 -19.05 -34.32 10.70
CA GLN A 179 -18.68 -34.90 9.41
C GLN A 179 -17.73 -36.10 9.55
N LYS A 180 -17.22 -36.36 10.75
CA LYS A 180 -16.31 -37.47 11.10
C LYS A 180 -15.06 -37.53 10.21
N ARG A 181 -14.44 -36.37 9.98
CA ARG A 181 -13.24 -36.22 9.14
C ARG A 181 -12.26 -35.20 9.70
N ILE A 182 -11.00 -35.31 9.30
CA ILE A 182 -10.00 -34.29 9.61
C ILE A 182 -10.11 -33.18 8.56
N ILE A 183 -10.20 -31.93 9.03
CA ILE A 183 -10.26 -30.70 8.24
C ILE A 183 -8.95 -29.94 8.37
N GLY A 184 -8.67 -29.04 7.42
CA GLY A 184 -7.42 -28.28 7.34
C GLY A 184 -6.49 -28.68 6.19
N LEU A 185 -6.90 -29.65 5.36
CA LEU A 185 -6.19 -30.07 4.15
C LEU A 185 -7.06 -29.87 2.91
N THR A 186 -6.42 -29.65 1.75
CA THR A 186 -7.11 -29.51 0.46
C THR A 186 -7.74 -30.79 -0.08
N PHE A 187 -7.45 -31.94 0.55
CA PHE A 187 -8.03 -33.23 0.20
C PHE A 187 -8.75 -33.84 1.40
N LYS A 188 -9.69 -34.74 1.12
CA LYS A 188 -10.53 -35.36 2.13
C LYS A 188 -9.74 -36.37 2.96
N VAL A 189 -9.67 -36.16 4.27
CA VAL A 189 -9.08 -37.09 5.23
C VAL A 189 -10.19 -37.68 6.09
N ASP A 190 -10.80 -38.75 5.59
CA ASP A 190 -11.80 -39.53 6.32
C ASP A 190 -11.19 -40.80 6.94
N TRP A 191 -12.03 -41.60 7.60
CA TRP A 191 -11.60 -42.85 8.23
C TRP A 191 -10.84 -43.77 7.27
N ASN A 192 -11.30 -43.90 6.02
CA ASN A 192 -10.67 -44.78 5.04
C ASN A 192 -9.28 -44.28 4.69
N TYR A 193 -9.13 -42.97 4.44
CA TYR A 193 -7.82 -42.37 4.17
C TYR A 193 -6.83 -42.66 5.30
N VAL A 194 -7.25 -42.50 6.57
CA VAL A 194 -6.41 -42.73 7.75
C VAL A 194 -6.02 -44.21 7.88
N CYS A 195 -6.92 -45.14 7.55
CA CYS A 195 -6.61 -46.56 7.52
C CYS A 195 -5.61 -46.92 6.42
N ASP A 196 -5.74 -46.30 5.26
CA ASP A 196 -4.87 -46.54 4.10
C ASP A 196 -3.48 -45.88 4.28
N HIS A 197 -3.38 -44.83 5.10
CA HIS A 197 -2.16 -44.05 5.33
C HIS A 197 -1.84 -43.94 6.83
N PRO A 198 -1.43 -45.05 7.50
CA PRO A 198 -1.16 -45.06 8.93
C PRO A 198 0.06 -44.21 9.33
N VAL A 199 0.95 -43.91 8.38
CA VAL A 199 2.09 -43.00 8.54
C VAL A 199 2.10 -42.04 7.35
N PRO A 200 1.34 -40.93 7.40
CA PRO A 200 1.26 -40.01 6.28
C PRO A 200 2.55 -39.19 6.13
N ASP A 201 2.92 -38.84 4.90
CA ASP A 201 4.11 -38.04 4.61
C ASP A 201 3.95 -36.60 5.18
N PRO A 202 4.82 -36.17 6.12
CA PRO A 202 4.79 -34.82 6.65
C PRO A 202 4.96 -33.72 5.58
N GLN A 203 5.70 -33.98 4.51
CA GLN A 203 5.90 -32.98 3.44
C GLN A 203 4.64 -32.79 2.62
N GLU A 204 3.97 -33.89 2.27
CA GLU A 204 2.68 -33.87 1.58
C GLU A 204 1.58 -33.16 2.39
N ILE A 205 1.49 -33.45 3.70
CA ILE A 205 0.56 -32.74 4.60
C ILE A 205 0.87 -31.25 4.62
N LYS A 206 2.14 -30.87 4.79
CA LYS A 206 2.55 -29.46 4.86
C LYS A 206 2.23 -28.69 3.58
N LYS A 207 2.37 -29.32 2.41
CA LYS A 207 2.06 -28.72 1.11
C LYS A 207 0.56 -28.45 0.91
N ASN A 208 -0.28 -29.32 1.46
CA ASN A 208 -1.74 -29.26 1.29
C ASN A 208 -2.46 -28.58 2.46
N LEU A 209 -1.71 -28.02 3.42
CA LEU A 209 -2.27 -27.35 4.59
C LEU A 209 -2.96 -26.06 4.18
N ILE A 210 -4.23 -25.91 4.56
CA ILE A 210 -5.03 -24.73 4.28
C ILE A 210 -4.49 -23.54 5.09
N THR A 211 -4.24 -22.43 4.42
CA THR A 211 -3.73 -21.19 5.01
C THR A 211 -4.62 -19.98 4.72
N SER A 212 -5.60 -20.11 3.83
CA SER A 212 -6.55 -19.04 3.55
C SER A 212 -7.91 -19.58 3.10
N ALA A 213 -8.94 -18.77 3.30
CA ALA A 213 -10.28 -18.97 2.76
C ALA A 213 -10.64 -17.76 1.90
N GLU A 214 -10.90 -18.01 0.63
CA GLU A 214 -11.42 -17.04 -0.33
C GLU A 214 -12.94 -17.14 -0.35
N VAL A 215 -13.63 -16.02 -0.12
CA VAL A 215 -15.08 -15.95 -0.14
C VAL A 215 -15.53 -15.28 -1.44
N THR A 216 -16.55 -15.84 -2.08
CA THR A 216 -17.20 -15.26 -3.26
C THR A 216 -18.54 -14.68 -2.86
N PHE A 217 -18.63 -13.34 -2.93
CA PHE A 217 -19.88 -12.60 -2.81
C PHE A 217 -20.48 -12.38 -4.18
N MET A 218 -21.78 -12.63 -4.31
CA MET A 218 -22.53 -12.36 -5.52
C MET A 218 -23.50 -11.23 -5.25
N THR A 219 -23.42 -10.20 -6.09
CA THR A 219 -24.22 -8.98 -5.95
C THR A 219 -24.86 -8.67 -7.29
N SER A 220 -26.17 -8.42 -7.28
CA SER A 220 -26.88 -7.83 -8.43
C SER A 220 -26.22 -6.51 -8.82
N VAL A 221 -26.04 -6.23 -10.11
CA VAL A 221 -25.31 -5.03 -10.54
C VAL A 221 -26.00 -3.71 -10.20
N ASP A 222 -27.30 -3.75 -9.89
CA ASP A 222 -28.07 -2.61 -9.38
C ASP A 222 -28.05 -2.51 -7.84
N ASN A 223 -27.28 -3.38 -7.18
CA ASN A 223 -27.08 -3.41 -5.73
C ASN A 223 -28.36 -3.71 -4.92
N SER A 224 -29.39 -4.27 -5.57
CA SER A 224 -30.69 -4.61 -4.96
C SER A 224 -30.63 -5.83 -4.02
N SER A 225 -29.81 -6.81 -4.38
CA SER A 225 -29.64 -8.09 -3.69
C SER A 225 -28.18 -8.53 -3.70
N MET A 226 -27.71 -9.06 -2.57
CA MET A 226 -26.34 -9.56 -2.38
C MET A 226 -26.30 -10.75 -1.43
N MET A 227 -25.39 -11.70 -1.64
CA MET A 227 -25.24 -12.89 -0.82
C MET A 227 -23.83 -13.51 -0.95
N PRO A 228 -23.19 -13.98 0.14
CA PRO A 228 -22.04 -14.87 0.02
C PRO A 228 -22.50 -16.22 -0.54
N VAL A 229 -21.98 -16.62 -1.71
CA VAL A 229 -22.44 -17.83 -2.40
C VAL A 229 -21.38 -18.91 -2.54
N GLY A 230 -20.10 -18.60 -2.31
CA GLY A 230 -19.02 -19.57 -2.45
C GLY A 230 -17.90 -19.35 -1.45
N VAL A 231 -17.20 -20.45 -1.13
CA VAL A 231 -15.98 -20.43 -0.33
C VAL A 231 -14.96 -21.41 -0.90
N HIS A 232 -13.71 -20.98 -0.98
CA HIS A 232 -12.61 -21.80 -1.48
C HIS A 232 -11.43 -21.76 -0.52
N TYR A 233 -10.94 -22.93 -0.14
CA TYR A 233 -9.82 -23.05 0.79
C TYR A 233 -8.52 -23.27 0.04
N HIS A 234 -7.53 -22.42 0.32
CA HIS A 234 -6.25 -22.43 -0.38
C HIS A 234 -5.09 -22.76 0.54
N PRO A 235 -4.12 -23.56 0.06
CA PRO A 235 -2.82 -23.67 0.68
C PRO A 235 -1.99 -22.43 0.35
N LYS A 236 -0.80 -22.32 0.96
CA LYS A 236 0.08 -21.15 0.81
C LYS A 236 0.44 -20.83 -0.65
N PHE A 237 0.52 -21.86 -1.50
CA PHE A 237 0.91 -21.71 -2.89
C PHE A 237 -0.18 -22.25 -3.83
N VAL A 238 -0.67 -21.38 -4.70
CA VAL A 238 -1.64 -21.72 -5.75
C VAL A 238 -1.17 -21.17 -7.09
N SER A 239 -1.27 -21.97 -8.15
CA SER A 239 -0.90 -21.54 -9.50
C SER A 239 -1.99 -20.65 -10.12
N GLY A 240 -1.60 -19.73 -11.00
CA GLY A 240 -2.55 -18.90 -11.76
C GLY A 240 -3.54 -19.72 -12.60
N GLU A 241 -3.11 -20.86 -13.15
CA GLU A 241 -4.00 -21.78 -13.89
C GLU A 241 -5.11 -22.39 -13.02
N LYS A 242 -4.79 -22.70 -11.75
CA LYS A 242 -5.78 -23.22 -10.80
C LYS A 242 -6.77 -22.13 -10.41
N MET A 243 -6.31 -20.89 -10.24
CA MET A 243 -7.20 -19.75 -10.01
C MET A 243 -8.10 -19.46 -11.21
N LEU A 244 -7.55 -19.54 -12.43
CA LEU A 244 -8.31 -19.39 -13.67
C LEU A 244 -9.43 -20.44 -13.77
N SER A 245 -9.11 -21.72 -13.60
CA SER A 245 -10.10 -22.80 -13.70
C SER A 245 -11.18 -22.69 -12.63
N GLN A 246 -10.81 -22.25 -11.43
CA GLN A 246 -11.73 -21.97 -10.35
C GLN A 246 -12.68 -20.82 -10.69
N ILE A 247 -12.18 -19.65 -11.08
CA ILE A 247 -13.00 -18.47 -11.41
C ILE A 247 -14.01 -18.81 -12.52
N LEU A 248 -13.56 -19.47 -13.60
CA LEU A 248 -14.44 -19.88 -14.70
C LEU A 248 -15.45 -20.94 -14.25
N GLY A 249 -15.03 -21.90 -13.42
CA GLY A 249 -15.88 -22.96 -12.89
C GLY A 249 -16.98 -22.45 -11.96
N GLU A 250 -16.66 -21.48 -11.09
CA GLU A 250 -17.62 -20.79 -10.23
C GLU A 250 -18.62 -19.99 -11.06
N ALA A 251 -18.13 -19.12 -11.96
CA ALA A 251 -18.99 -18.31 -12.81
C ALA A 251 -19.95 -19.18 -13.63
N LYS A 252 -19.48 -20.33 -14.15
CA LYS A 252 -20.33 -21.28 -14.87
C LYS A 252 -21.37 -21.95 -13.97
N THR A 253 -21.00 -22.29 -12.73
CA THR A 253 -21.89 -22.95 -11.76
C THR A 253 -23.01 -22.01 -11.31
N LEU A 254 -22.71 -20.72 -11.11
CA LEU A 254 -23.68 -19.73 -10.66
C LEU A 254 -24.80 -19.48 -11.68
N GLN A 255 -24.52 -19.61 -12.98
CA GLN A 255 -25.51 -19.36 -14.04
C GLN A 255 -26.52 -20.51 -14.27
N VAL A 256 -26.50 -21.54 -13.42
CA VAL A 256 -27.52 -22.60 -13.42
C VAL A 256 -28.86 -22.01 -12.98
N CYS A 257 -29.93 -22.24 -13.73
CA CYS A 257 -31.25 -21.73 -13.35
C CYS A 257 -31.77 -22.37 -12.06
N GLU A 258 -32.59 -21.62 -11.32
CA GLU A 258 -33.14 -22.01 -10.02
C GLU A 258 -33.82 -23.39 -10.04
N ARG A 259 -34.58 -23.68 -11.11
CA ARG A 259 -35.28 -24.96 -11.28
C ARG A 259 -34.30 -26.13 -11.45
N CYS A 260 -33.28 -25.97 -12.28
CA CYS A 260 -32.23 -26.98 -12.45
C CYS A 260 -31.40 -27.14 -11.18
N LEU A 261 -31.10 -26.04 -10.49
CA LEU A 261 -30.40 -26.05 -9.21
C LEU A 261 -31.17 -26.88 -8.18
N THR A 262 -32.49 -26.73 -8.14
CA THR A 262 -33.35 -27.50 -7.23
C THR A 262 -33.29 -29.00 -7.51
N LYS A 263 -33.28 -29.41 -8.78
CA LYS A 263 -33.18 -30.82 -9.21
C LYS A 263 -31.81 -31.44 -9.00
N GLN A 264 -30.75 -30.63 -8.93
CA GLN A 264 -29.39 -31.12 -8.83
C GLN A 264 -29.14 -31.82 -7.49
N SER A 265 -28.56 -33.02 -7.52
CA SER A 265 -28.09 -33.70 -6.31
C SER A 265 -26.95 -32.92 -5.67
N LEU A 266 -26.98 -32.77 -4.35
CA LEU A 266 -25.96 -32.06 -3.59
C LEU A 266 -24.98 -33.06 -2.97
N GLN A 267 -23.70 -32.73 -2.97
CA GLN A 267 -22.67 -33.41 -2.17
C GLN A 267 -22.19 -32.43 -1.11
N ASN A 268 -22.45 -32.71 0.17
CA ASN A 268 -22.07 -31.85 1.29
C ASN A 268 -22.45 -30.36 1.08
N HIS A 269 -23.66 -30.09 0.59
CA HIS A 269 -24.17 -28.75 0.28
C HIS A 269 -23.45 -27.95 -0.83
N ILE A 270 -22.46 -28.54 -1.51
CA ILE A 270 -21.75 -27.90 -2.63
C ILE A 270 -22.38 -28.29 -3.98
N VAL A 271 -22.37 -27.34 -4.92
CA VAL A 271 -22.78 -27.51 -6.32
C VAL A 271 -21.58 -27.35 -7.24
N THR A 272 -21.52 -28.17 -8.28
CA THR A 272 -20.52 -28.06 -9.35
C THR A 272 -21.19 -28.01 -10.72
N HIS A 273 -20.57 -27.29 -11.67
CA HIS A 273 -21.06 -27.20 -13.05
C HIS A 273 -21.03 -28.55 -13.79
N GLU A 274 -20.17 -29.49 -13.40
CA GLU A 274 -20.07 -30.83 -14.01
C GLU A 274 -21.36 -31.65 -13.82
N ASN A 275 -22.09 -31.37 -12.74
CA ASN A 275 -23.34 -32.03 -12.40
C ASN A 275 -24.59 -31.22 -12.82
N ALA A 276 -24.41 -30.10 -13.51
CA ALA A 276 -25.51 -29.19 -13.86
C ALA A 276 -26.26 -29.68 -15.12
N LEU A 277 -27.53 -30.07 -14.94
CA LEU A 277 -28.45 -30.47 -16.03
C LEU A 277 -28.98 -29.27 -16.86
N CYS A 278 -28.42 -28.07 -16.66
CA CYS A 278 -28.95 -26.83 -17.22
C CYS A 278 -28.29 -26.52 -18.58
N ASN A 279 -28.89 -26.99 -19.67
CA ASN A 279 -28.46 -26.63 -21.02
C ASN A 279 -29.34 -25.54 -21.63
N SER A 280 -28.71 -24.49 -22.13
CA SER A 280 -29.35 -23.39 -22.85
C SER A 280 -28.61 -23.04 -24.15
N LYS A 281 -27.66 -23.88 -24.59
CA LYS A 281 -26.80 -23.61 -25.75
C LYS A 281 -27.50 -23.97 -27.07
N CYS A 282 -27.27 -23.17 -28.12
CA CYS A 282 -27.62 -23.51 -29.51
C CYS A 282 -26.47 -23.08 -30.40
N ASP A 283 -25.84 -24.03 -31.09
CA ASP A 283 -24.67 -23.77 -31.95
C ASP A 283 -25.00 -22.88 -33.15
N THR A 284 -26.17 -23.06 -33.77
CA THR A 284 -26.63 -22.22 -34.88
C THR A 284 -26.75 -20.76 -34.47
N CYS A 285 -27.36 -20.49 -33.30
CA CYS A 285 -27.49 -19.13 -32.80
C CYS A 285 -26.13 -18.48 -32.47
N LEU A 286 -25.21 -19.27 -31.91
CA LEU A 286 -23.86 -18.80 -31.57
C LEU A 286 -23.05 -18.44 -32.82
N GLN A 287 -23.09 -19.29 -33.85
CA GLN A 287 -22.38 -19.06 -35.11
C GLN A 287 -22.90 -17.83 -35.85
N MET A 288 -24.22 -17.64 -35.86
CA MET A 288 -24.86 -16.49 -36.51
C MET A 288 -24.76 -15.18 -35.72
N LYS A 289 -24.37 -15.24 -34.43
CA LYS A 289 -24.53 -14.13 -33.47
C LYS A 289 -25.94 -13.52 -33.51
N GLY A 290 -26.94 -14.39 -33.63
CA GLY A 290 -28.34 -14.04 -33.85
C GLY A 290 -29.25 -15.22 -33.55
N ILE A 291 -30.57 -15.02 -33.56
CA ILE A 291 -31.53 -16.04 -33.17
C ILE A 291 -31.94 -16.85 -34.41
N CYS A 292 -31.83 -18.18 -34.37
CA CYS A 292 -32.33 -19.04 -35.45
C CYS A 292 -33.86 -19.18 -35.37
N GLN A 293 -34.51 -19.55 -36.48
CA GLN A 293 -35.97 -19.69 -36.55
C GLN A 293 -36.55 -20.66 -35.52
N ASP A 294 -35.81 -21.73 -35.17
CA ASP A 294 -36.25 -22.70 -34.16
C ASP A 294 -36.23 -22.11 -32.75
N CYS A 295 -35.20 -21.34 -32.41
CA CYS A 295 -35.10 -20.67 -31.12
C CYS A 295 -36.10 -19.51 -31.01
N GLN A 296 -36.37 -18.81 -32.12
CA GLN A 296 -37.40 -17.77 -32.17
C GLN A 296 -38.79 -18.35 -31.90
N ARG A 297 -39.11 -19.52 -32.48
CA ARG A 297 -40.37 -20.24 -32.20
C ARG A 297 -40.51 -20.73 -30.75
N LYS A 298 -39.38 -20.89 -30.04
CA LYS A 298 -39.33 -21.25 -28.61
C LYS A 298 -39.36 -20.04 -27.67
N GLY A 299 -39.61 -18.82 -28.17
CA GLY A 299 -39.66 -17.61 -27.35
C GLY A 299 -38.29 -17.07 -26.91
N HIS A 300 -37.18 -17.57 -27.44
CA HIS A 300 -35.87 -17.04 -27.09
C HIS A 300 -35.62 -15.66 -27.71
N VAL A 301 -35.13 -14.73 -26.88
CA VAL A 301 -34.84 -13.33 -27.26
C VAL A 301 -33.35 -13.02 -27.41
N ALA A 302 -32.48 -13.96 -27.07
CA ALA A 302 -31.03 -13.77 -27.12
C ALA A 302 -30.29 -15.00 -27.65
N TYR A 303 -29.23 -14.76 -28.44
CA TYR A 303 -28.35 -15.82 -28.94
C TYR A 303 -27.33 -16.29 -27.90
N LEU A 304 -27.22 -15.64 -26.74
CA LEU A 304 -26.31 -16.03 -25.68
C LEU A 304 -26.96 -17.08 -24.75
N PRO A 305 -26.26 -18.18 -24.40
CA PRO A 305 -26.79 -19.18 -23.47
C PRO A 305 -27.16 -18.57 -22.11
N ALA A 306 -26.32 -17.68 -21.57
CA ALA A 306 -26.56 -17.00 -20.29
C ALA A 306 -27.86 -16.19 -20.23
N LEU A 307 -28.49 -15.88 -21.37
CA LEU A 307 -29.64 -14.99 -21.44
C LEU A 307 -30.96 -15.66 -21.83
N ARG A 308 -30.97 -16.98 -22.03
CA ARG A 308 -32.15 -17.70 -22.53
C ARG A 308 -32.63 -18.82 -21.63
N CYS A 309 -33.90 -19.18 -21.76
CA CYS A 309 -34.51 -20.29 -21.02
C CYS A 309 -33.77 -21.62 -21.29
N CYS A 310 -33.62 -22.47 -20.27
CA CYS A 310 -33.00 -23.78 -20.42
C CYS A 310 -33.99 -24.83 -20.94
N GLU A 311 -33.48 -25.90 -21.55
CA GLU A 311 -34.33 -26.95 -22.12
C GLU A 311 -35.25 -27.62 -21.09
N SER A 312 -34.81 -27.75 -19.83
CA SER A 312 -35.64 -28.34 -18.78
C SER A 312 -36.83 -27.46 -18.42
N CYS A 313 -36.65 -26.14 -18.38
CA CYS A 313 -37.73 -25.20 -18.06
C CYS A 313 -38.71 -25.08 -19.23
N LEU A 314 -38.20 -25.06 -20.47
CA LEU A 314 -39.03 -25.12 -21.68
C LEU A 314 -39.92 -26.36 -21.72
N LYS A 315 -39.36 -27.54 -21.43
CA LYS A 315 -40.13 -28.80 -21.41
C LYS A 315 -41.22 -28.81 -20.33
N GLU A 316 -40.98 -28.14 -19.21
CA GLU A 316 -41.95 -28.06 -18.10
C GLU A 316 -42.92 -26.88 -18.24
N SER A 317 -42.74 -26.01 -19.25
CA SER A 317 -43.53 -24.77 -19.42
C SER A 317 -43.51 -23.88 -18.17
N ILE A 318 -42.33 -23.73 -17.56
CA ILE A 318 -42.11 -22.88 -16.38
C ILE A 318 -41.12 -21.77 -16.75
N GLN A 319 -41.36 -20.56 -16.26
CA GLN A 319 -40.46 -19.43 -16.42
C GLN A 319 -39.07 -19.74 -15.84
N CYS A 320 -38.03 -19.53 -16.64
CA CYS A 320 -36.66 -19.83 -16.26
C CYS A 320 -35.99 -18.64 -15.58
N ARG A 321 -35.77 -18.73 -14.27
CA ARG A 321 -35.06 -17.71 -13.48
C ARG A 321 -33.60 -18.08 -13.29
N LYS A 322 -32.68 -17.17 -13.62
CA LYS A 322 -31.23 -17.40 -13.50
C LYS A 322 -30.44 -16.10 -13.41
N VAL A 323 -29.13 -16.21 -13.20
CA VAL A 323 -28.19 -15.09 -13.21
C VAL A 323 -27.28 -15.14 -14.43
N ALA A 324 -26.78 -13.98 -14.85
CA ALA A 324 -25.68 -13.83 -15.80
C ALA A 324 -24.52 -13.13 -15.09
N VAL A 325 -23.37 -13.78 -15.04
CA VAL A 325 -22.17 -13.23 -14.41
C VAL A 325 -21.52 -12.24 -15.38
N LEU A 326 -21.60 -10.95 -15.06
CA LEU A 326 -21.10 -9.87 -15.91
C LEU A 326 -19.68 -9.45 -15.55
N ALA A 327 -19.33 -9.53 -14.25
CA ALA A 327 -18.04 -9.10 -13.75
C ALA A 327 -17.51 -10.04 -12.67
N VAL A 328 -16.19 -10.22 -12.63
CA VAL A 328 -15.47 -10.77 -11.48
C VAL A 328 -14.45 -9.74 -11.01
N VAL A 329 -14.52 -9.38 -9.73
CA VAL A 329 -13.69 -8.40 -9.06
C VAL A 329 -12.88 -9.08 -7.98
N THR A 330 -11.57 -8.93 -8.07
CA THR A 330 -10.62 -9.56 -7.14
C THR A 330 -9.52 -8.60 -6.76
N ASP A 331 -8.72 -8.95 -5.76
CA ASP A 331 -7.42 -8.33 -5.58
C ASP A 331 -6.50 -8.54 -6.82
N CYS A 332 -5.36 -7.86 -6.82
CA CYS A 332 -4.35 -7.96 -7.87
C CYS A 332 -3.10 -8.70 -7.40
N GLU A 333 -3.24 -9.71 -6.54
CA GLU A 333 -2.12 -10.60 -6.24
C GLU A 333 -1.61 -11.28 -7.52
N GLU A 334 -0.33 -11.66 -7.56
CA GLU A 334 0.32 -12.05 -8.83
C GLU A 334 -0.37 -13.25 -9.49
N CYS A 335 -0.73 -14.29 -8.73
CA CYS A 335 -1.40 -15.48 -9.27
C CYS A 335 -2.80 -15.16 -9.82
N ILE A 336 -3.55 -14.30 -9.13
CA ILE A 336 -4.88 -13.85 -9.52
C ILE A 336 -4.80 -12.93 -10.73
N LYS A 337 -3.84 -12.00 -10.76
CA LYS A 337 -3.58 -11.12 -11.91
C LYS A 337 -3.31 -11.92 -13.20
N GLN A 338 -2.52 -13.00 -13.12
CA GLN A 338 -2.30 -13.86 -14.29
C GLN A 338 -3.61 -14.51 -14.77
N ALA A 339 -4.47 -14.95 -13.86
CA ALA A 339 -5.79 -15.47 -14.19
C ALA A 339 -6.69 -14.41 -14.86
N LEU A 340 -6.75 -13.19 -14.32
CA LEU A 340 -7.52 -12.08 -14.92
C LEU A 340 -7.04 -11.73 -16.33
N LEU A 341 -5.72 -11.66 -16.54
CA LEU A 341 -5.13 -11.39 -17.85
C LEU A 341 -5.45 -12.51 -18.85
N GLU A 342 -5.47 -13.77 -18.41
CA GLU A 342 -5.82 -14.89 -19.28
C GLU A 342 -7.31 -14.86 -19.66
N ILE A 343 -8.22 -14.53 -18.73
CA ILE A 343 -9.64 -14.31 -19.04
C ILE A 343 -9.81 -13.21 -20.10
N GLN A 344 -9.06 -12.10 -19.97
CA GLN A 344 -9.09 -11.03 -20.97
C GLN A 344 -8.62 -11.52 -22.34
N LYS A 345 -7.47 -12.21 -22.41
CA LYS A 345 -6.95 -12.79 -23.66
C LYS A 345 -7.92 -13.80 -24.29
N MET A 346 -8.55 -14.64 -23.48
CA MET A 346 -9.56 -15.60 -23.96
C MET A 346 -10.75 -14.87 -24.58
N SER A 347 -11.16 -13.74 -24.02
CA SER A 347 -12.24 -12.90 -24.56
C SER A 347 -11.86 -12.26 -25.90
N GLU A 348 -10.65 -11.71 -25.99
CA GLU A 348 -10.10 -11.10 -27.20
C GLU A 348 -9.90 -12.10 -28.34
N ASN A 349 -9.41 -13.30 -28.01
CA ASN A 349 -9.18 -14.38 -28.98
C ASN A 349 -10.44 -15.20 -29.31
N HIS A 350 -11.62 -14.83 -28.78
CA HIS A 350 -12.89 -15.54 -28.96
C HIS A 350 -12.86 -17.01 -28.49
N ASN A 351 -12.05 -17.32 -27.48
CA ASN A 351 -11.88 -18.65 -26.88
C ASN A 351 -12.67 -18.84 -25.58
N MET A 352 -13.49 -17.85 -25.19
CA MET A 352 -14.32 -17.95 -23.99
C MET A 352 -15.42 -19.01 -24.15
N PRO A 353 -15.74 -19.78 -23.09
CA PRO A 353 -16.90 -20.64 -23.07
C PRO A 353 -18.18 -19.85 -23.42
N PRO A 354 -19.10 -20.41 -24.23
CA PRO A 354 -20.31 -19.70 -24.66
C PRO A 354 -21.16 -19.15 -23.51
N GLU A 355 -21.15 -19.82 -22.36
CA GLU A 355 -21.87 -19.40 -21.16
C GLU A 355 -21.23 -18.18 -20.51
N LEU A 356 -19.93 -17.94 -20.70
CA LEU A 356 -19.15 -16.90 -20.03
C LEU A 356 -18.79 -15.73 -20.96
N LEU A 357 -19.46 -15.60 -22.12
CA LEU A 357 -19.18 -14.54 -23.10
C LEU A 357 -19.42 -13.11 -22.56
N LEU A 358 -20.20 -12.96 -21.48
CA LEU A 358 -20.45 -11.67 -20.82
C LEU A 358 -19.48 -11.38 -19.67
N LEU A 359 -18.72 -12.38 -19.21
CA LEU A 359 -17.83 -12.26 -18.06
C LEU A 359 -16.68 -11.29 -18.35
N THR A 360 -16.50 -10.33 -17.45
CA THR A 360 -15.43 -9.34 -17.53
C THR A 360 -14.56 -9.36 -16.27
N PRO A 361 -13.24 -9.58 -16.38
CA PRO A 361 -12.35 -9.50 -15.23
C PRO A 361 -12.04 -8.04 -14.88
N LEU A 362 -12.12 -7.69 -13.60
CA LEU A 362 -11.84 -6.36 -13.08
C LEU A 362 -10.95 -6.46 -11.83
N PRO A 363 -9.89 -5.65 -11.75
CA PRO A 363 -9.13 -5.51 -10.53
C PRO A 363 -9.87 -4.58 -9.56
N ASP A 364 -9.76 -4.85 -8.26
CA ASP A 364 -10.34 -3.96 -7.26
C ASP A 364 -9.66 -2.58 -7.23
N VAL A 365 -10.51 -1.55 -7.32
CA VAL A 365 -10.11 -0.15 -7.39
C VAL A 365 -9.50 0.33 -6.07
N VAL A 366 -10.00 -0.19 -4.95
CA VAL A 366 -9.48 0.15 -3.62
C VAL A 366 -8.03 -0.30 -3.51
N HIS A 367 -7.69 -1.53 -3.91
CA HIS A 367 -6.32 -2.04 -3.97
C HIS A 367 -5.41 -1.24 -4.92
N ILE A 368 -5.90 -0.82 -6.10
CA ILE A 368 -5.15 0.06 -7.00
C ILE A 368 -4.79 1.38 -6.31
N GLY A 369 -5.76 2.03 -5.65
CA GLY A 369 -5.52 3.27 -4.90
C GLY A 369 -4.56 3.08 -3.73
N LYS A 370 -4.66 1.98 -2.98
CA LYS A 370 -3.71 1.59 -1.93
C LYS A 370 -2.29 1.50 -2.51
N SER A 371 -2.11 0.81 -3.65
CA SER A 371 -0.80 0.68 -4.31
C SER A 371 -0.22 2.02 -4.77
N LEU A 372 -1.04 2.90 -5.35
CA LEU A 372 -0.63 4.24 -5.77
C LEU A 372 -0.19 5.11 -4.57
N LYS A 373 -0.97 5.10 -3.48
CA LYS A 373 -0.62 5.82 -2.24
C LYS A 373 0.67 5.26 -1.63
N CYS A 374 0.81 3.94 -1.53
CA CYS A 374 2.02 3.31 -0.97
C CYS A 374 3.26 3.66 -1.80
N SER A 375 3.17 3.63 -3.13
CA SER A 375 4.26 4.07 -4.01
C SER A 375 4.66 5.52 -3.75
N TRP A 376 3.68 6.41 -3.61
CA TRP A 376 3.90 7.84 -3.32
C TRP A 376 4.37 8.13 -1.89
N ALA A 377 4.06 7.27 -0.93
CA ALA A 377 4.52 7.42 0.44
C ALA A 377 5.94 6.88 0.63
N ASN A 378 6.26 5.75 0.01
CA ASN A 378 7.54 5.07 0.16
C ASN A 378 8.65 5.74 -0.65
N TRP A 379 8.31 6.32 -1.81
CA TRP A 379 9.29 6.92 -2.72
C TRP A 379 8.95 8.38 -3.02
N PHE A 380 9.98 9.19 -3.31
CA PHE A 380 9.74 10.44 -4.02
C PHE A 380 9.46 10.12 -5.49
N ILE A 381 8.24 10.37 -5.94
CA ILE A 381 7.84 10.16 -7.32
C ILE A 381 7.85 11.48 -8.07
N ASP A 382 8.27 11.46 -9.33
CA ASP A 382 8.21 12.61 -10.22
C ASP A 382 6.80 12.70 -10.82
N LEU A 383 6.11 13.80 -10.52
CA LEU A 383 4.80 14.15 -11.05
C LEU A 383 4.93 15.38 -11.95
N ASN A 384 5.28 15.16 -13.23
CA ASN A 384 5.48 16.19 -14.25
C ASN A 384 6.59 17.20 -13.90
N GLY A 385 7.78 16.70 -13.59
CA GLY A 385 8.96 17.45 -13.20
C GLY A 385 9.01 17.81 -11.71
N GLN A 386 7.93 17.61 -10.96
CA GLN A 386 7.84 17.95 -9.54
C GLN A 386 7.96 16.70 -8.68
N MET A 387 9.00 16.64 -7.85
CA MET A 387 9.18 15.53 -6.91
C MET A 387 8.14 15.62 -5.80
N SER A 388 7.37 14.55 -5.63
CA SER A 388 6.24 14.51 -4.73
C SER A 388 6.36 13.31 -3.79
N ASN A 389 6.04 13.51 -2.52
CA ASN A 389 5.93 12.45 -1.52
C ASN A 389 4.86 12.82 -0.48
N LEU A 390 4.23 11.82 0.14
CA LEU A 390 3.22 12.02 1.19
C LEU A 390 3.73 12.90 2.36
N VAL A 391 5.04 12.84 2.67
CA VAL A 391 5.69 13.64 3.71
C VAL A 391 5.55 15.14 3.46
N LEU A 392 5.43 15.59 2.22
CA LEU A 392 5.27 17.01 1.90
C LEU A 392 3.95 17.57 2.45
N ILE A 393 2.87 16.78 2.39
CA ILE A 393 1.58 17.16 3.01
C ILE A 393 1.70 17.16 4.53
N ARG A 394 2.44 16.20 5.10
CA ARG A 394 2.75 16.18 6.54
C ARG A 394 3.46 17.47 6.97
N THR A 395 4.45 17.91 6.20
CA THR A 395 5.18 19.16 6.42
C THR A 395 4.23 20.36 6.40
N LEU A 396 3.36 20.49 5.41
CA LEU A 396 2.37 21.58 5.35
C LEU A 396 1.37 21.55 6.50
N ARG A 397 1.00 20.36 6.99
CA ARG A 397 0.13 20.21 8.17
C ARG A 397 0.79 20.69 9.48
N TYR A 398 2.12 20.76 9.51
CA TYR A 398 2.91 21.28 10.63
C TYR A 398 3.54 22.65 10.39
N SER A 399 3.39 23.22 9.19
CA SER A 399 3.85 24.57 8.83
C SER A 399 3.40 25.63 9.83
N THR A 400 4.22 26.66 10.04
CA THR A 400 3.85 27.81 10.87
C THR A 400 2.80 28.71 10.21
N ASP A 401 2.58 28.57 8.90
CA ASP A 401 1.53 29.28 8.18
C ASP A 401 0.13 28.79 8.61
N CYS A 402 -0.61 29.67 9.27
CA CYS A 402 -1.95 29.37 9.77
C CYS A 402 -2.99 29.14 8.66
N ASP A 403 -2.80 29.74 7.48
CA ASP A 403 -3.76 29.66 6.37
C ASP A 403 -3.73 28.29 5.69
N VAL A 404 -2.62 27.58 5.82
CA VAL A 404 -2.46 26.19 5.35
C VAL A 404 -2.62 25.21 6.51
N ARG A 405 -1.98 25.45 7.66
CA ARG A 405 -1.98 24.55 8.81
C ARG A 405 -3.38 24.30 9.37
N LYS A 406 -4.17 25.35 9.64
CA LYS A 406 -5.47 25.20 10.32
C LYS A 406 -6.45 24.39 9.45
N PRO A 407 -6.63 24.69 8.15
CA PRO A 407 -7.49 23.88 7.29
C PRO A 407 -6.99 22.44 7.14
N LEU A 408 -5.69 22.21 6.92
CA LEU A 408 -5.16 20.84 6.77
C LEU A 408 -5.31 20.02 8.06
N ARG A 409 -5.12 20.60 9.25
CA ARG A 409 -5.34 19.87 10.51
C ARG A 409 -6.81 19.54 10.77
N LYS A 410 -7.73 20.36 10.27
CA LYS A 410 -9.17 20.12 10.35
C LYS A 410 -9.61 19.01 9.38
N LEU A 411 -9.03 18.97 8.18
CA LEU A 411 -9.40 18.03 7.12
C LEU A 411 -8.68 16.68 7.22
N LEU A 412 -7.42 16.69 7.66
CA LEU A 412 -6.53 15.51 7.68
C LEU A 412 -6.07 15.19 9.10
N THR A 413 -6.28 13.94 9.51
CA THR A 413 -5.65 13.40 10.73
C THR A 413 -4.17 13.13 10.47
N LEU A 414 -3.42 12.90 11.55
CA LEU A 414 -2.01 12.53 11.44
C LEU A 414 -1.83 11.19 10.72
N GLU A 415 -2.79 10.28 10.88
CA GLU A 415 -2.81 8.99 10.20
C GLU A 415 -2.99 9.12 8.68
N CYS A 416 -3.76 10.11 8.19
CA CYS A 416 -3.90 10.34 6.75
C CYS A 416 -2.57 10.66 6.05
N VAL A 417 -1.65 11.30 6.77
CA VAL A 417 -0.35 11.78 6.26
C VAL A 417 0.82 10.93 6.76
N ARG A 418 0.53 9.72 7.24
CA ARG A 418 1.51 8.69 7.61
C ARG A 418 1.12 7.40 6.92
N ASN A 419 2.08 6.68 6.34
CA ASN A 419 1.82 5.36 5.78
C ASN A 419 1.93 4.26 6.85
N LYS A 420 1.28 4.45 8.01
CA LYS A 420 1.36 3.51 9.13
C LYS A 420 0.48 2.28 8.89
N ASP A 421 -0.71 2.50 8.35
CA ASP A 421 -1.61 1.45 7.91
C ASP A 421 -1.78 1.55 6.39
N GLY A 422 -1.09 0.66 5.67
CA GLY A 422 -1.16 0.57 4.21
C GLY A 422 -2.50 0.00 3.71
N MET A 423 -3.26 -0.66 4.59
CA MET A 423 -4.54 -1.28 4.27
C MET A 423 -5.72 -0.32 4.46
N ALA A 424 -5.52 0.82 5.13
CA ALA A 424 -6.58 1.78 5.38
C ALA A 424 -6.97 2.58 4.11
N VAL A 425 -8.25 2.48 3.73
CA VAL A 425 -8.85 3.21 2.60
C VAL A 425 -9.20 4.66 2.98
N GLU A 426 -9.64 4.89 4.22
CA GLU A 426 -10.07 6.20 4.71
C GLU A 426 -9.01 7.32 4.54
N PRO A 427 -7.70 7.07 4.81
CA PRO A 427 -6.64 8.02 4.46
C PRO A 427 -6.68 8.52 3.01
N ILE A 428 -6.91 7.64 2.04
CA ILE A 428 -6.94 7.99 0.61
C ILE A 428 -8.16 8.87 0.33
N ALA A 429 -9.34 8.42 0.76
CA ALA A 429 -10.60 9.15 0.58
C ALA A 429 -10.57 10.55 1.23
N ARG A 430 -9.83 10.74 2.33
CA ARG A 430 -9.64 12.06 2.94
C ARG A 430 -8.63 12.93 2.19
N LEU A 431 -7.54 12.34 1.67
CA LEU A 431 -6.49 13.05 0.93
C LEU A 431 -6.98 13.59 -0.41
N THR A 432 -7.88 12.86 -1.08
CA THR A 432 -8.42 13.21 -2.40
C THR A 432 -9.54 14.25 -2.38
N ARG A 433 -10.00 14.65 -1.19
CA ARG A 433 -11.10 15.62 -1.04
C ARG A 433 -10.81 16.94 -1.76
N PRO A 434 -11.81 17.52 -2.48
CA PRO A 434 -11.64 18.79 -3.16
C PRO A 434 -11.19 19.94 -2.25
N GLU A 435 -11.61 19.95 -0.97
CA GLU A 435 -11.21 20.95 0.02
C GLU A 435 -9.72 20.85 0.34
N VAL A 436 -9.17 19.63 0.42
CA VAL A 436 -7.74 19.41 0.67
C VAL A 436 -6.95 19.91 -0.54
N VAL A 437 -7.35 19.52 -1.75
CA VAL A 437 -6.73 19.98 -3.00
C VAL A 437 -6.76 21.51 -3.11
N LYS A 438 -7.89 22.16 -2.77
CA LYS A 438 -8.02 23.62 -2.75
C LYS A 438 -7.04 24.29 -1.77
N VAL A 439 -6.83 23.69 -0.59
CA VAL A 439 -5.87 24.21 0.39
C VAL A 439 -4.44 24.04 -0.11
N LEU A 440 -4.09 22.89 -0.68
CA LEU A 440 -2.77 22.62 -1.24
C LEU A 440 -2.41 23.60 -2.37
N ARG A 441 -3.38 23.97 -3.22
CA ARG A 441 -3.21 24.98 -4.28
C ARG A 441 -2.90 26.39 -3.77
N LYS A 442 -3.11 26.69 -2.47
CA LYS A 442 -2.75 27.99 -1.88
C LYS A 442 -1.25 28.13 -1.61
N ALA A 443 -0.54 27.00 -1.43
CA ALA A 443 0.90 27.00 -1.25
C ALA A 443 1.58 26.90 -2.62
N ALA A 444 2.46 27.84 -2.93
CA ALA A 444 3.16 27.84 -4.22
C ALA A 444 4.26 26.78 -4.22
N LEU A 445 5.02 26.68 -3.12
CA LEU A 445 6.10 25.72 -2.95
C LEU A 445 6.03 25.09 -1.55
N VAL A 446 6.59 23.89 -1.43
CA VAL A 446 6.85 23.24 -0.15
C VAL A 446 8.35 23.04 0.02
N VAL A 447 8.84 23.37 1.21
CA VAL A 447 10.24 23.19 1.64
C VAL A 447 10.29 22.09 2.68
N HIS A 448 11.08 21.05 2.41
CA HIS A 448 11.20 19.89 3.28
C HIS A 448 12.65 19.40 3.40
N THR A 449 13.08 19.11 4.63
CA THR A 449 14.38 18.52 4.92
C THR A 449 14.42 17.06 4.48
N LEU A 450 15.41 16.68 3.68
CA LEU A 450 15.63 15.32 3.18
C LEU A 450 16.69 14.57 3.98
N VAL A 451 16.57 13.25 3.97
CA VAL A 451 17.67 12.32 4.28
C VAL A 451 18.20 11.80 2.93
N PRO A 452 19.45 12.08 2.55
CA PRO A 452 19.95 11.80 1.20
C PRO A 452 20.19 10.30 0.96
N GLU A 453 19.82 9.83 -0.23
CA GLU A 453 20.29 8.56 -0.82
C GLU A 453 21.39 8.86 -1.87
N ASN A 454 22.38 7.97 -1.97
CA ASN A 454 23.56 8.16 -2.82
C ASN A 454 23.40 7.50 -4.20
N ARG A 455 23.37 8.27 -5.29
CA ARG A 455 23.43 7.79 -6.70
C ARG A 455 24.26 8.70 -7.62
N GLY A 456 24.81 8.15 -8.71
CA GLY A 456 25.48 8.89 -9.81
C GLY A 456 27.02 9.02 -9.77
N VAL A 457 27.57 10.02 -10.46
CA VAL A 457 29.02 10.37 -10.39
C VAL A 457 29.14 11.81 -9.89
N ALA A 458 29.83 12.01 -8.77
CA ALA A 458 29.98 13.32 -8.15
C ALA A 458 31.35 13.93 -8.43
N PHE A 459 31.39 15.10 -9.07
CA PHE A 459 32.63 15.88 -9.26
C PHE A 459 32.83 16.86 -8.10
N MET A 460 34.07 16.98 -7.61
CA MET A 460 34.46 17.77 -6.45
C MET A 460 35.69 18.62 -6.79
N ALA A 461 35.58 19.94 -6.71
CA ALA A 461 36.73 20.83 -6.82
C ALA A 461 37.48 20.91 -5.47
N GLU A 462 38.72 20.46 -5.44
CA GLU A 462 39.58 20.48 -4.24
C GLU A 462 40.55 21.66 -4.31
N ARG A 463 40.15 22.81 -3.76
CA ARG A 463 40.97 24.03 -3.75
C ARG A 463 42.38 23.83 -3.17
N GLY A 464 42.49 23.06 -2.09
CA GLY A 464 43.76 22.80 -1.41
C GLY A 464 44.69 21.85 -2.17
N ASN A 465 44.11 20.94 -2.96
CA ASN A 465 44.86 19.91 -3.71
C ASN A 465 45.01 20.26 -5.20
N ALA A 466 44.55 21.45 -5.61
CA ALA A 466 44.65 21.96 -6.98
C ALA A 466 44.06 21.02 -8.06
N CYS A 467 43.02 20.24 -7.72
CA CYS A 467 42.48 19.22 -8.61
C CYS A 467 40.95 19.14 -8.59
N VAL A 468 40.37 18.47 -9.59
CA VAL A 468 38.96 18.09 -9.60
C VAL A 468 38.89 16.58 -9.43
N ARG A 469 38.38 16.12 -8.30
CA ARG A 469 38.13 14.71 -8.02
C ARG A 469 36.75 14.33 -8.56
N PHE A 470 36.56 13.08 -8.95
CA PHE A 470 35.24 12.52 -9.21
C PHE A 470 35.07 11.23 -8.41
N ARG A 471 33.88 11.04 -7.83
CA ARG A 471 33.50 9.79 -7.18
C ARG A 471 32.43 9.13 -8.02
N ASP A 472 32.72 7.93 -8.46
CA ASP A 472 31.75 7.08 -9.13
C ASP A 472 30.94 6.31 -8.06
N ILE A 473 29.69 6.70 -7.86
CA ILE A 473 28.80 6.14 -6.83
C ILE A 473 28.10 4.88 -7.38
N GLU A 474 27.93 4.77 -8.70
CA GLU A 474 27.27 3.63 -9.36
C GLU A 474 28.23 2.66 -10.06
N GLY A 475 29.52 2.98 -10.16
CA GLY A 475 30.49 2.14 -10.87
C GLY A 475 30.43 2.28 -12.40
N ASN A 476 29.83 3.37 -12.91
CA ASN A 476 29.61 3.59 -14.34
C ASN A 476 30.83 4.19 -15.08
N VAL A 477 31.84 4.68 -14.35
CA VAL A 477 33.07 5.25 -14.92
C VAL A 477 34.08 4.15 -15.20
N ARG A 478 34.20 3.16 -14.30
CA ARG A 478 35.05 2.00 -14.53
C ARG A 478 34.28 0.99 -15.35
N LEU A 479 34.74 0.73 -16.57
CA LEU A 479 34.17 -0.34 -17.39
C LEU A 479 34.46 -1.69 -16.72
N ASP A 480 33.42 -2.42 -16.29
CA ASP A 480 33.56 -3.81 -15.87
C ASP A 480 33.39 -4.74 -17.08
N PRO A 481 34.45 -5.44 -17.52
CA PRO A 481 34.35 -6.41 -18.62
C PRO A 481 33.32 -7.52 -18.36
N ASN A 482 32.97 -7.79 -17.10
CA ASN A 482 31.98 -8.80 -16.75
C ASN A 482 30.53 -8.33 -16.96
N SER A 483 30.29 -7.02 -16.91
CA SER A 483 28.98 -6.41 -17.15
C SER A 483 28.51 -6.54 -18.61
N LEU A 484 29.42 -6.75 -19.56
CA LEU A 484 29.15 -6.85 -21.00
C LEU A 484 28.67 -8.24 -21.39
N ARG A 485 27.35 -8.46 -21.37
CA ARG A 485 26.74 -9.80 -21.56
C ARG A 485 26.74 -10.32 -23.00
N SER A 486 26.90 -9.46 -24.00
CA SER A 486 26.90 -9.87 -25.42
C SER A 486 28.30 -9.77 -26.05
N ARG A 487 28.60 -10.68 -26.98
CA ARG A 487 29.85 -10.66 -27.75
C ARG A 487 29.96 -9.39 -28.62
N ALA A 488 28.85 -8.96 -29.21
CA ALA A 488 28.78 -7.74 -30.03
C ALA A 488 29.10 -6.47 -29.23
N ASP A 489 28.65 -6.38 -27.97
CA ASP A 489 29.00 -5.26 -27.09
C ASP A 489 30.50 -5.25 -26.75
N LEU A 490 31.09 -6.43 -26.57
CA LEU A 490 32.51 -6.59 -26.31
C LEU A 490 33.36 -6.19 -27.51
N GLU A 491 32.98 -6.65 -28.70
CA GLU A 491 33.65 -6.33 -29.97
C GLU A 491 33.56 -4.82 -30.29
N ARG A 492 32.40 -4.20 -30.03
CA ARG A 492 32.22 -2.74 -30.17
C ARG A 492 33.17 -1.96 -29.28
N ILE A 493 33.30 -2.36 -28.01
CA ILE A 493 34.17 -1.66 -27.06
C ILE A 493 35.66 -1.91 -27.36
N LEU A 494 36.04 -3.14 -27.70
CA LEU A 494 37.40 -3.46 -28.14
C LEU A 494 37.78 -2.69 -29.42
N GLY A 495 36.84 -2.55 -30.36
CA GLY A 495 37.01 -1.74 -31.57
C GLY A 495 37.28 -0.27 -31.25
N ASN A 496 36.62 0.31 -30.23
CA ASN A 496 36.88 1.69 -29.81
C ASN A 496 38.30 1.91 -29.27
N TYR A 497 38.91 0.88 -28.67
CA TYR A 497 40.30 0.92 -28.20
C TYR A 497 41.30 0.43 -29.26
N ASN A 498 40.85 0.12 -30.48
CA ASN A 498 41.65 -0.51 -31.54
C ASN A 498 42.36 -1.79 -31.09
N LEU A 499 41.72 -2.58 -30.22
CA LEU A 499 42.22 -3.86 -29.73
C LEU A 499 41.78 -5.02 -30.65
N SER A 500 42.50 -6.14 -30.59
CA SER A 500 42.19 -7.32 -31.39
C SER A 500 40.79 -7.88 -31.09
N LEU A 501 40.03 -8.18 -32.14
CA LEU A 501 38.69 -8.77 -32.09
C LEU A 501 38.71 -10.30 -32.23
N ASP A 502 39.89 -10.89 -32.39
CA ASP A 502 40.06 -12.30 -32.65
C ASP A 502 40.10 -13.11 -31.34
N GLY A 503 39.18 -14.07 -31.21
CA GLY A 503 39.15 -15.02 -30.08
C GLY A 503 37.76 -15.39 -29.58
N THR A 504 37.73 -16.13 -28.48
CA THR A 504 36.51 -16.46 -27.73
C THR A 504 36.16 -15.35 -26.73
N VAL A 505 34.89 -15.26 -26.30
CA VAL A 505 34.42 -14.24 -25.34
C VAL A 505 35.32 -14.11 -24.08
N PRO A 506 35.82 -15.20 -23.46
CA PRO A 506 36.76 -15.11 -22.35
C PRO A 506 38.13 -14.49 -22.72
N ALA A 507 38.65 -14.78 -23.92
CA ALA A 507 39.92 -14.22 -24.40
C ALA A 507 39.78 -12.71 -24.68
N LEU A 508 38.68 -12.31 -25.31
CA LEU A 508 38.35 -10.91 -25.56
C LEU A 508 38.16 -10.12 -24.26
N ARG A 509 37.47 -10.70 -23.26
CA ARG A 509 37.33 -10.10 -21.92
C ARG A 509 38.67 -9.93 -21.22
N LYS A 510 39.54 -10.94 -21.29
CA LYS A 510 40.88 -10.88 -20.70
C LYS A 510 41.75 -9.80 -21.37
N GLY A 511 41.69 -9.68 -22.69
CA GLY A 511 42.38 -8.62 -23.42
C GLY A 511 41.90 -7.22 -23.04
N LEU A 512 40.59 -7.04 -22.89
CA LEU A 512 40.00 -5.79 -22.40
C LEU A 512 40.42 -5.47 -20.96
N SER A 513 40.36 -6.45 -20.04
CA SER A 513 40.82 -6.28 -18.65
C SER A 513 42.28 -5.82 -18.58
N GLN A 514 43.18 -6.48 -19.32
CA GLN A 514 44.59 -6.14 -19.33
C GLN A 514 44.86 -4.73 -19.84
N HIS A 515 44.11 -4.28 -20.86
CA HIS A 515 44.23 -2.92 -21.37
C HIS A 515 43.72 -1.87 -20.37
N LEU A 516 42.60 -2.14 -19.69
CA LEU A 516 42.08 -1.27 -18.64
C LEU A 516 43.05 -1.18 -17.44
N ASP A 517 43.67 -2.28 -17.04
CA ASP A 517 44.67 -2.30 -15.98
C ASP A 517 45.93 -1.48 -16.35
N GLN A 518 46.35 -1.49 -17.62
CA GLN A 518 47.44 -0.65 -18.12
C GLN A 518 47.08 0.83 -18.06
N LEU A 519 45.89 1.21 -18.53
CA LEU A 519 45.39 2.59 -18.46
C LEU A 519 45.25 3.05 -17.00
N GLU A 520 44.88 2.18 -16.07
CA GLU A 520 44.73 2.50 -14.63
C GLU A 520 46.09 2.80 -13.98
N ALA A 521 47.18 2.21 -14.47
CA ALA A 521 48.53 2.46 -13.97
C ALA A 521 49.08 3.84 -14.36
N GLU A 522 48.57 4.44 -15.44
CA GLU A 522 49.05 5.73 -15.97
C GLU A 522 48.29 6.95 -15.41
N VAL A 523 47.22 6.73 -14.64
CA VAL A 523 46.29 7.79 -14.22
C VAL A 523 46.18 7.89 -12.70
N THR A 524 46.03 9.11 -12.20
CA THR A 524 45.69 9.28 -10.78
C THR A 524 44.22 8.93 -10.58
N LYS A 525 43.94 7.87 -9.81
CA LYS A 525 42.58 7.38 -9.56
C LYS A 525 41.67 8.51 -9.08
N PHE A 526 40.46 8.56 -9.64
CA PHE A 526 39.40 9.49 -9.26
C PHE A 526 39.72 10.96 -9.50
N VAL A 527 40.75 11.31 -10.30
CA VAL A 527 41.10 12.71 -10.61
C VAL A 527 40.90 12.98 -12.11
N LEU A 528 40.19 14.06 -12.42
CA LEU A 528 40.02 14.55 -13.79
C LEU A 528 41.38 14.99 -14.35
N GLN A 529 41.81 14.35 -15.43
CA GLN A 529 43.10 14.63 -16.06
C GLN A 529 42.94 15.74 -17.10
N THR A 530 43.37 16.96 -16.79
CA THR A 530 43.27 18.11 -17.69
C THR A 530 44.60 18.44 -18.36
N ASN A 531 44.57 18.88 -19.62
CA ASN A 531 45.74 19.41 -20.34
C ASN A 531 46.25 20.77 -19.79
N VAL A 532 45.46 21.44 -18.97
CA VAL A 532 45.82 22.68 -18.25
C VAL A 532 45.97 22.32 -16.77
N LEU A 533 47.11 22.68 -16.17
CA LEU A 533 47.33 22.50 -14.74
C LEU A 533 46.44 23.49 -13.96
N LEU A 534 45.42 22.99 -13.28
CA LEU A 534 44.58 23.83 -12.42
C LEU A 534 45.37 24.26 -11.18
N SER A 535 45.08 25.44 -10.64
CA SER A 535 45.81 25.99 -9.49
C SER A 535 44.94 26.00 -8.25
N LYS A 536 43.72 26.55 -8.35
CA LYS A 536 42.72 26.63 -7.29
C LYS A 536 41.32 26.51 -7.90
N PRO A 537 40.90 25.30 -8.34
CA PRO A 537 39.56 25.11 -8.89
C PRO A 537 38.51 25.39 -7.81
N ALA A 538 37.53 26.24 -8.13
CA ALA A 538 36.68 26.90 -7.16
C ALA A 538 35.17 26.61 -7.33
N ALA A 539 34.70 26.50 -8.57
CA ALA A 539 33.32 26.18 -8.92
C ALA A 539 33.27 25.39 -10.21
N LEU A 540 32.28 24.48 -10.31
CA LEU A 540 32.08 23.59 -11.45
C LEU A 540 30.65 23.70 -11.96
N CYS A 541 30.46 23.56 -13.26
CA CYS A 541 29.14 23.43 -13.87
C CYS A 541 29.22 22.47 -15.06
N MET A 542 28.46 21.39 -15.01
CA MET A 542 28.30 20.51 -16.17
C MET A 542 27.34 21.18 -17.16
N VAL A 543 27.73 21.28 -18.43
CA VAL A 543 26.90 21.86 -19.51
C VAL A 543 26.26 20.75 -20.33
N SER A 544 27.02 19.69 -20.59
CA SER A 544 26.60 18.42 -21.20
C SER A 544 27.52 17.31 -20.69
N ASP A 545 27.23 16.05 -21.04
CA ASP A 545 28.05 14.90 -20.64
C ASP A 545 29.53 15.01 -21.06
N ASP A 546 29.79 15.83 -22.08
CA ASP A 546 31.11 16.03 -22.68
C ASP A 546 31.70 17.42 -22.38
N ILE A 547 31.00 18.31 -21.68
CA ILE A 547 31.46 19.69 -21.45
C ILE A 547 31.30 20.09 -19.99
N LEU A 548 32.44 20.35 -19.34
CA LEU A 548 32.54 20.84 -17.97
C LEU A 548 33.09 22.26 -17.95
N LEU A 549 32.43 23.19 -17.26
CA LEU A 549 33.00 24.49 -16.92
C LEU A 549 33.67 24.43 -15.55
N CYS A 550 34.85 25.03 -15.46
CA CYS A 550 35.62 25.12 -14.21
C CYS A 550 36.13 26.55 -14.00
N ALA A 551 35.75 27.16 -12.89
CA ALA A 551 36.37 28.38 -12.40
C ALA A 551 37.66 28.05 -11.66
N ASP A 552 38.75 28.71 -12.00
CA ASP A 552 40.03 28.60 -11.30
C ASP A 552 40.45 29.95 -10.71
N ASP A 553 40.44 30.03 -9.38
CA ASP A 553 40.76 31.25 -8.63
C ASP A 553 42.23 31.64 -8.75
N GLY A 554 43.12 30.66 -8.97
CA GLY A 554 44.56 30.89 -9.14
C GLY A 554 44.87 31.64 -10.43
N HIS A 555 44.32 31.17 -11.54
CA HIS A 555 44.46 31.81 -12.86
C HIS A 555 43.46 32.95 -13.09
N ARG A 556 42.50 33.15 -12.17
CA ARG A 556 41.40 34.13 -12.27
C ARG A 556 40.68 34.03 -13.61
N ALA A 557 40.31 32.79 -13.97
CA ALA A 557 39.71 32.49 -15.26
C ALA A 557 38.71 31.33 -15.16
N ILE A 558 37.74 31.33 -16.07
CA ILE A 558 36.82 30.22 -16.28
C ILE A 558 37.29 29.45 -17.51
N TYR A 559 37.43 28.13 -17.35
CA TYR A 559 37.81 27.18 -18.38
C TYR A 559 36.61 26.32 -18.79
N GLN A 560 36.59 25.91 -20.06
CA GLN A 560 35.73 24.87 -20.59
C GLN A 560 36.58 23.66 -20.91
N SER A 561 36.28 22.52 -20.28
CA SER A 561 36.93 21.24 -20.48
C SER A 561 36.01 20.33 -21.30
N GLN A 562 36.44 19.95 -22.49
CA GLN A 562 35.82 18.86 -23.25
C GLN A 562 36.23 17.53 -22.62
N LEU A 563 35.26 16.80 -22.07
CA LEU A 563 35.46 15.52 -21.39
C LEU A 563 35.53 14.38 -22.41
N GLU A 564 36.50 13.49 -22.23
CA GLU A 564 36.66 12.25 -22.96
C GLU A 564 36.77 11.11 -21.93
N ARG A 565 35.95 10.06 -22.06
CA ARG A 565 35.96 8.90 -21.15
C ARG A 565 36.66 7.74 -21.85
N ASP A 566 37.69 7.19 -21.22
CA ASP A 566 38.50 6.08 -21.77
C ASP A 566 38.28 4.75 -21.05
N GLY A 567 37.15 4.61 -20.33
CA GLY A 567 36.76 3.39 -19.61
C GLY A 567 37.49 3.14 -18.29
N VAL A 568 38.46 3.98 -17.93
CA VAL A 568 39.21 3.91 -16.67
C VAL A 568 39.18 5.23 -15.92
N THR A 569 39.30 6.35 -16.63
CA THR A 569 39.25 7.70 -16.05
C THR A 569 38.53 8.68 -16.98
N ILE A 570 38.48 9.94 -16.55
CA ILE A 570 37.95 11.06 -17.34
C ILE A 570 39.11 11.99 -17.68
N LYS A 571 39.33 12.21 -18.98
CA LYS A 571 40.30 13.16 -19.52
C LYS A 571 39.57 14.43 -19.98
N GLY A 572 40.24 15.59 -19.90
CA GLY A 572 39.63 16.89 -20.17
C GLY A 572 40.52 17.81 -21.00
N LYS A 573 40.11 18.13 -22.23
CA LYS A 573 40.75 19.18 -23.05
C LYS A 573 40.16 20.54 -22.69
N SER A 574 40.90 21.29 -21.90
CA SER A 574 40.52 22.58 -21.31
C SER A 574 40.96 23.75 -22.19
N ARG A 575 40.02 24.66 -22.48
CA ARG A 575 40.24 25.96 -23.11
C ARG A 575 39.78 27.08 -22.19
N LYS A 576 40.47 28.21 -22.18
CA LYS A 576 40.06 29.39 -21.41
C LYS A 576 38.89 30.11 -22.10
N LEU A 577 37.82 30.42 -21.36
CA LEU A 577 36.67 31.18 -21.86
C LEU A 577 36.76 32.66 -21.53
N VAL A 578 36.87 33.01 -20.24
CA VAL A 578 36.81 34.40 -19.78
C VAL A 578 37.70 34.62 -18.55
N ARG A 579 38.17 35.85 -18.35
CA ARG A 579 38.84 36.27 -17.10
C ARG A 579 37.82 36.75 -16.09
N TYR A 580 38.17 36.67 -14.81
CA TYR A 580 37.33 37.25 -13.75
C TYR A 580 37.22 38.77 -13.93
N PRO A 581 36.10 39.38 -13.51
CA PRO A 581 35.96 40.83 -13.47
C PRO A 581 37.00 41.45 -12.53
N GLU A 582 37.32 42.72 -12.75
CA GLU A 582 38.32 43.45 -11.97
C GLU A 582 37.96 43.47 -10.47
N GLY A 583 38.95 43.21 -9.60
CA GLY A 583 38.75 43.10 -8.15
C GLY A 583 38.06 41.81 -7.67
N ALA A 584 37.60 40.92 -8.56
CA ALA A 584 37.09 39.60 -8.17
C ALA A 584 38.22 38.56 -8.12
N TYR A 585 38.36 37.91 -6.97
CA TYR A 585 39.44 36.93 -6.71
C TYR A 585 38.95 35.53 -6.39
N ARG A 586 37.64 35.38 -6.10
CA ARG A 586 37.06 34.13 -5.63
C ARG A 586 35.66 33.94 -6.21
N LEU A 587 35.51 32.95 -7.07
CA LEU A 587 34.19 32.52 -7.53
C LEU A 587 33.57 31.52 -6.56
N GLU A 588 32.25 31.63 -6.40
CA GLU A 588 31.47 30.76 -5.52
C GLU A 588 30.64 29.76 -6.32
N SER A 589 30.07 30.13 -7.47
CA SER A 589 29.21 29.26 -8.27
C SER A 589 29.22 29.65 -9.74
N ILE A 590 28.99 28.69 -10.62
CA ILE A 590 28.77 28.89 -12.05
C ILE A 590 27.51 28.10 -12.43
N THR A 591 26.69 28.66 -13.31
CA THR A 591 25.58 27.96 -13.96
C THR A 591 25.42 28.45 -15.40
N VAL A 592 24.89 27.58 -16.27
CA VAL A 592 24.59 27.93 -17.66
C VAL A 592 23.07 28.03 -17.84
N SER A 593 22.61 29.14 -18.43
CA SER A 593 21.19 29.31 -18.80
C SER A 593 20.95 28.78 -20.22
N ASN A 594 19.81 29.08 -20.84
CA ASN A 594 19.63 28.81 -22.26
C ASN A 594 20.77 29.51 -23.03
N ALA A 595 21.50 28.75 -23.85
CA ALA A 595 22.71 29.19 -24.53
C ALA A 595 22.48 30.50 -25.29
N PRO A 596 23.45 31.43 -25.31
CA PRO A 596 24.87 31.25 -24.97
C PRO A 596 25.32 32.00 -23.69
N ARG A 597 24.47 32.11 -22.65
CA ARG A 597 24.81 32.89 -21.42
C ARG A 597 25.23 32.03 -20.23
N VAL A 598 26.37 32.38 -19.64
CA VAL A 598 26.89 31.79 -18.39
C VAL A 598 26.77 32.80 -17.27
N TYR A 599 26.23 32.35 -16.14
CA TYR A 599 26.09 33.14 -14.93
C TYR A 599 27.03 32.61 -13.85
N PHE A 600 27.64 33.51 -13.09
CA PHE A 600 28.54 33.12 -12.02
C PHE A 600 28.48 34.10 -10.86
N THR A 601 28.74 33.61 -9.66
CA THR A 601 28.77 34.42 -8.44
C THR A 601 30.21 34.63 -7.97
N ALA A 602 30.54 35.84 -7.55
CA ALA A 602 31.83 36.17 -6.95
C ALA A 602 31.67 36.67 -5.52
N ALA A 603 32.58 36.24 -4.65
CA ALA A 603 32.62 36.67 -3.26
C ALA A 603 33.06 38.14 -3.15
N LYS A 604 32.60 38.80 -2.08
CA LYS A 604 33.08 40.13 -1.69
C LYS A 604 34.58 40.11 -1.45
N SER A 605 35.28 41.12 -1.96
CA SER A 605 36.70 41.37 -1.73
C SER A 605 36.91 42.80 -1.21
N GLY A 606 38.14 43.15 -0.83
CA GLY A 606 38.45 44.53 -0.43
C GLY A 606 38.26 45.56 -1.57
N GLN A 607 38.19 45.12 -2.82
CA GLN A 607 38.11 45.97 -4.01
C GLN A 607 36.83 45.78 -4.84
N CYS A 608 35.97 44.82 -4.48
CA CYS A 608 34.75 44.49 -5.20
C CYS A 608 33.66 44.06 -4.21
N SER A 609 32.45 44.60 -4.35
CA SER A 609 31.29 44.21 -3.55
C SER A 609 30.93 42.73 -3.75
N GLY A 610 31.36 42.12 -4.86
CA GLY A 610 30.92 40.80 -5.28
C GLY A 610 29.45 40.82 -5.70
N GLY A 611 28.96 39.68 -6.17
CA GLY A 611 27.61 39.60 -6.70
C GLY A 611 27.43 38.55 -7.79
N LEU A 612 26.34 38.68 -8.53
CA LEU A 612 25.99 37.85 -9.68
C LEU A 612 26.43 38.55 -10.97
N TYR A 613 27.20 37.84 -11.78
CA TYR A 613 27.71 38.29 -13.07
C TYR A 613 27.22 37.37 -14.18
N CYS A 614 27.23 37.87 -15.41
CA CYS A 614 26.90 37.12 -16.62
C CYS A 614 27.94 37.40 -17.69
N PHE A 615 28.28 36.41 -18.50
CA PHE A 615 28.97 36.66 -19.77
C PHE A 615 28.33 35.88 -20.92
N SER A 616 28.43 36.42 -22.12
CA SER A 616 28.08 35.69 -23.34
C SER A 616 29.28 34.86 -23.78
N MET A 617 29.07 33.56 -24.06
CA MET A 617 30.11 32.70 -24.61
C MET A 617 30.60 33.20 -25.99
N GLU A 618 29.79 33.99 -26.70
CA GLU A 618 30.12 34.50 -28.03
C GLU A 618 30.98 35.77 -27.99
N THR A 619 30.64 36.72 -27.11
CA THR A 619 31.35 38.02 -27.03
C THR A 619 32.43 38.06 -25.97
N GLY A 620 32.38 37.16 -24.98
CA GLY A 620 33.28 37.18 -23.81
C GLY A 620 33.10 38.39 -22.88
N GLU A 621 32.11 39.24 -23.14
CA GLU A 621 31.84 40.44 -22.35
C GLU A 621 31.16 40.07 -21.03
N VAL A 622 31.70 40.60 -19.92
CA VAL A 622 31.19 40.35 -18.57
C VAL A 622 30.32 41.52 -18.13
N MET A 623 29.07 41.22 -17.74
CA MET A 623 28.11 42.19 -17.20
C MET A 623 27.78 41.86 -15.75
N THR A 624 27.67 42.89 -14.91
CA THR A 624 27.14 42.77 -13.55
C THR A 624 25.62 42.72 -13.58
N ILE A 625 25.04 41.71 -12.92
CA ILE A 625 23.58 41.49 -12.88
C ILE A 625 23.01 41.93 -11.52
N LEU A 626 23.65 41.52 -10.43
CA LEU A 626 23.29 41.91 -9.07
C LEU A 626 24.56 42.17 -8.26
N GLU A 627 24.56 43.23 -7.47
CA GLU A 627 25.63 43.51 -6.51
C GLU A 627 25.18 43.13 -5.09
N ASN A 628 26.12 42.64 -4.29
CA ASN A 628 25.90 42.41 -2.87
C ASN A 628 25.69 43.75 -2.12
N MET A 629 25.16 43.66 -0.89
CA MET A 629 24.85 44.82 -0.04
C MET A 629 23.77 45.75 -0.64
N THR A 630 22.95 45.23 -1.54
CA THR A 630 21.78 45.94 -2.08
C THR A 630 20.50 45.50 -1.35
N ASN A 631 19.40 46.23 -1.57
CA ASN A 631 18.09 45.81 -1.04
C ASN A 631 17.62 44.48 -1.65
N SER A 632 18.00 44.22 -2.91
CA SER A 632 17.62 43.00 -3.63
C SER A 632 18.50 41.80 -3.25
N CYS A 633 19.77 42.01 -2.91
CA CYS A 633 20.73 40.95 -2.59
C CYS A 633 21.68 41.40 -1.46
N LYS A 634 21.60 40.72 -0.30
CA LYS A 634 22.52 40.99 0.81
C LYS A 634 23.88 40.35 0.53
N GLU A 635 23.92 39.02 0.37
CA GLU A 635 25.12 38.30 -0.02
C GLU A 635 24.81 37.02 -0.80
N VAL A 636 25.02 37.06 -2.11
CA VAL A 636 24.84 35.89 -2.99
C VAL A 636 25.93 34.85 -2.75
N LYS A 637 25.57 33.57 -2.63
CA LYS A 637 26.53 32.46 -2.56
C LYS A 637 26.51 31.60 -3.80
N LYS A 638 25.44 30.84 -4.02
CA LYS A 638 25.35 29.88 -5.13
C LYS A 638 24.20 30.24 -6.05
N VAL A 639 24.33 29.91 -7.33
CA VAL A 639 23.31 30.18 -8.36
C VAL A 639 23.01 28.90 -9.14
N ALA A 640 21.75 28.71 -9.49
CA ALA A 640 21.30 27.65 -10.37
C ALA A 640 20.27 28.20 -11.37
N LYS A 641 20.22 27.60 -12.57
CA LYS A 641 19.11 27.81 -13.51
C LYS A 641 17.84 27.18 -12.95
N PHE A 642 16.72 27.90 -13.01
CA PHE A 642 15.39 27.37 -12.70
C PHE A 642 14.34 27.91 -13.68
N ASN A 643 13.85 27.02 -14.56
CA ASN A 643 13.05 27.36 -15.73
C ASN A 643 13.74 28.45 -16.57
N ASP A 644 13.02 29.51 -16.93
CA ASP A 644 13.54 30.68 -17.65
C ASP A 644 14.15 31.74 -16.71
N THR A 645 14.35 31.39 -15.45
CA THR A 645 14.86 32.29 -14.41
C THR A 645 16.13 31.75 -13.77
N LEU A 646 16.76 32.58 -12.95
CA LEU A 646 17.90 32.19 -12.10
C LEU A 646 17.44 32.17 -10.66
N VAL A 647 17.91 31.20 -9.90
CA VAL A 647 17.70 31.13 -8.46
C VAL A 647 19.04 31.16 -7.76
N PHE A 648 19.09 31.85 -6.62
CA PHE A 648 20.31 31.99 -5.87
C PHE A 648 20.06 31.96 -4.36
N THR A 649 21.09 31.57 -3.62
CA THR A 649 21.10 31.58 -2.16
C THR A 649 21.66 32.91 -1.69
N ASP A 650 20.88 33.62 -0.86
CA ASP A 650 21.27 34.83 -0.18
C ASP A 650 21.49 34.49 1.30
N ILE A 651 22.75 34.32 1.67
CA ILE A 651 23.14 33.72 2.97
C ILE A 651 22.78 34.65 4.13
N GLU A 652 23.06 35.94 3.99
CA GLU A 652 22.80 36.97 5.01
C GLU A 652 21.31 37.29 5.11
N ALA A 653 20.59 37.24 3.98
CA ALA A 653 19.12 37.37 4.00
C ALA A 653 18.42 36.07 4.44
N ARG A 654 19.14 34.95 4.58
CA ARG A 654 18.61 33.61 4.92
C ARG A 654 17.47 33.18 3.99
N GLN A 655 17.62 33.47 2.69
CA GLN A 655 16.57 33.30 1.70
C GLN A 655 17.10 32.69 0.40
N VAL A 656 16.24 31.89 -0.24
CA VAL A 656 16.39 31.55 -1.65
C VAL A 656 15.60 32.55 -2.47
N LYS A 657 16.26 33.22 -3.40
CA LYS A 657 15.68 34.28 -4.23
C LYS A 657 15.71 33.88 -5.70
N ARG A 658 14.80 34.45 -6.46
CA ARG A 658 14.69 34.29 -7.91
C ARG A 658 14.97 35.62 -8.59
N TYR A 659 15.77 35.58 -9.64
CA TYR A 659 16.02 36.68 -10.55
C TYR A 659 15.44 36.34 -11.92
N ASN A 660 14.60 37.21 -12.45
CA ASN A 660 14.05 37.07 -13.80
C ASN A 660 14.87 37.91 -14.79
N PRO A 661 15.59 37.29 -15.74
CA PRO A 661 16.41 38.03 -16.71
C PRO A 661 15.64 38.95 -17.64
N LEU A 662 14.36 38.67 -17.92
CA LEU A 662 13.51 39.47 -18.81
C LEU A 662 13.00 40.74 -18.12
N THR A 663 12.54 40.60 -16.87
CA THR A 663 11.97 41.74 -16.11
C THR A 663 13.00 42.47 -15.25
N LYS A 664 14.19 41.88 -15.07
CA LYS A 664 15.27 42.35 -14.17
C LYS A 664 14.82 42.50 -12.71
N LYS A 665 13.77 41.78 -12.30
CA LYS A 665 13.25 41.80 -10.92
C LYS A 665 13.78 40.63 -10.11
N VAL A 666 13.94 40.87 -8.80
CA VAL A 666 14.26 39.87 -7.79
C VAL A 666 13.06 39.66 -6.89
N ASP A 667 12.65 38.40 -6.69
CA ASP A 667 11.59 37.99 -5.79
C ASP A 667 12.07 36.89 -4.83
N ILE A 668 11.46 36.82 -3.65
CA ILE A 668 11.78 35.79 -2.65
C ILE A 668 11.07 34.52 -3.06
N LEU A 669 11.83 33.45 -3.27
CA LEU A 669 11.31 32.14 -3.66
C LEU A 669 10.99 31.28 -2.43
N ALA A 670 11.84 31.32 -1.40
CA ALA A 670 11.63 30.61 -0.15
C ALA A 670 12.44 31.25 0.99
N GLY A 671 11.86 31.30 2.20
CA GLY A 671 12.54 31.75 3.41
C GLY A 671 11.87 32.99 4.03
N ASP A 672 11.54 32.92 5.30
CA ASP A 672 10.96 34.03 6.08
C ASP A 672 12.00 35.10 6.48
N GLY A 673 13.28 34.84 6.22
CA GLY A 673 14.42 35.71 6.53
C GLY A 673 14.85 35.67 8.00
N ARG A 674 14.23 34.83 8.84
CA ARG A 674 14.62 34.62 10.22
C ARG A 674 15.58 33.45 10.33
N GLU A 675 16.37 33.48 11.40
CA GLU A 675 17.17 32.34 11.80
C GLU A 675 16.27 31.19 12.26
N GLY A 676 16.41 30.03 11.61
CA GLY A 676 15.77 28.81 12.08
C GLY A 676 15.82 27.70 11.05
N GLU A 677 15.40 26.50 11.45
CA GLU A 677 15.51 25.29 10.62
C GLU A 677 14.15 24.78 10.12
N GLN A 678 13.10 25.59 10.23
CA GLN A 678 11.73 25.15 10.03
C GLN A 678 11.43 24.80 8.57
N ASP A 679 10.74 23.67 8.39
CA ASP A 679 10.14 23.27 7.13
C ASP A 679 8.72 23.85 7.01
N GLY A 680 8.19 23.94 5.79
CA GLY A 680 6.88 24.55 5.57
C GLY A 680 6.61 24.86 4.11
N ASN A 681 5.80 25.88 3.86
CA ASN A 681 5.64 26.47 2.53
C ASN A 681 6.68 27.60 2.31
N GLU A 682 6.66 28.23 1.13
CA GLU A 682 7.63 29.27 0.75
C GLU A 682 7.75 30.44 1.74
N LYS A 683 6.66 30.75 2.47
CA LYS A 683 6.57 31.88 3.40
C LYS A 683 6.89 31.51 4.85
N SER A 684 6.80 30.23 5.20
CA SER A 684 6.91 29.75 6.57
C SER A 684 8.20 28.98 6.85
N CYS A 685 8.91 28.55 5.82
CA CYS A 685 10.21 27.93 6.00
C CYS A 685 11.27 28.98 6.42
N SER A 686 12.25 28.54 7.19
CA SER A 686 13.38 29.37 7.63
C SER A 686 14.68 28.63 7.36
N PHE A 687 15.78 29.40 7.28
CA PHE A 687 17.12 28.85 7.10
C PHE A 687 18.08 29.44 8.14
N VAL A 688 19.04 28.65 8.61
CA VAL A 688 20.13 29.16 9.46
C VAL A 688 21.21 29.76 8.57
N GLN A 689 21.74 28.95 7.65
CA GLN A 689 22.81 29.29 6.71
C GLN A 689 22.58 28.62 5.34
N VAL A 690 21.65 29.18 4.57
CA VAL A 690 21.37 28.70 3.21
C VAL A 690 22.58 28.93 2.31
N HIS A 691 23.11 27.84 1.74
CA HIS A 691 24.40 27.88 1.05
C HIS A 691 24.34 27.25 -0.34
N GLY A 692 24.21 25.93 -0.44
CA GLY A 692 24.20 25.20 -1.70
C GLY A 692 22.88 25.39 -2.44
N ILE A 693 22.90 25.34 -3.77
CA ILE A 693 21.66 25.21 -4.55
C ILE A 693 21.93 24.42 -5.84
N CYS A 694 21.04 23.50 -6.15
CA CYS A 694 20.99 22.81 -7.44
C CYS A 694 19.52 22.50 -7.82
N ARG A 695 19.34 22.03 -9.04
CA ARG A 695 18.03 21.74 -9.63
C ARG A 695 18.03 20.32 -10.18
N VAL A 696 16.93 19.59 -9.98
CA VAL A 696 16.58 18.37 -10.71
C VAL A 696 15.15 18.54 -11.21
N ALA A 697 14.95 18.49 -12.53
CA ALA A 697 13.66 18.82 -13.15
C ALA A 697 13.08 20.11 -12.55
N ASP A 698 11.81 20.19 -12.16
CA ASP A 698 11.21 21.40 -11.58
C ASP A 698 11.31 21.48 -10.05
N THR A 699 12.29 20.78 -9.48
CA THR A 699 12.56 20.74 -8.04
C THR A 699 13.95 21.30 -7.74
N LEU A 700 14.05 22.14 -6.71
CA LEU A 700 15.31 22.70 -6.22
C LEU A 700 15.75 21.96 -4.96
N PHE A 701 17.06 21.85 -4.80
CA PHE A 701 17.69 21.35 -3.58
C PHE A 701 18.63 22.43 -3.07
N THR A 702 18.57 22.69 -1.78
CA THR A 702 19.44 23.65 -1.12
C THR A 702 20.07 23.02 0.12
N THR A 703 21.27 23.45 0.47
CA THR A 703 21.91 23.03 1.72
C THR A 703 21.81 24.15 2.74
N ASP A 704 21.35 23.80 3.93
CA ASP A 704 21.45 24.64 5.12
C ASP A 704 22.70 24.17 5.88
N ALA A 705 23.79 24.91 5.70
CA ALA A 705 25.14 24.43 5.99
C ALA A 705 25.41 24.29 7.50
N ALA A 706 24.97 25.27 8.30
CA ALA A 706 25.16 25.28 9.74
C ALA A 706 24.51 24.06 10.45
N PRO A 707 23.23 23.71 10.16
CA PRO A 707 22.61 22.52 10.73
C PRO A 707 22.93 21.22 9.97
N GLY A 708 23.70 21.28 8.87
CA GLY A 708 24.06 20.10 8.07
C GLY A 708 22.89 19.46 7.32
N LYS A 709 21.87 20.25 6.92
CA LYS A 709 20.63 19.74 6.33
C LYS A 709 20.55 20.00 4.83
N ILE A 710 19.96 19.05 4.09
CA ILE A 710 19.57 19.25 2.69
C ILE A 710 18.06 19.48 2.69
N LYS A 711 17.61 20.57 2.06
CA LYS A 711 16.20 20.92 1.91
C LYS A 711 15.80 20.86 0.44
N LEU A 712 14.72 20.14 0.16
CA LEU A 712 14.02 20.12 -1.11
C LEU A 712 12.99 21.24 -1.16
N ILE A 713 12.88 21.92 -2.30
CA ILE A 713 11.93 22.98 -2.60
C ILE A 713 11.22 22.60 -3.90
N THR A 714 9.93 22.27 -3.83
CA THR A 714 9.16 21.79 -4.99
C THR A 714 7.76 22.38 -5.05
N GLY A 715 7.18 22.40 -6.24
CA GLY A 715 5.79 22.82 -6.47
C GLY A 715 4.79 21.71 -6.13
N LEU A 716 3.54 22.09 -5.87
CA LEU A 716 2.46 21.15 -5.52
C LEU A 716 1.48 20.87 -6.66
N SER A 717 1.67 21.46 -7.84
CA SER A 717 0.74 21.26 -8.97
C SER A 717 0.64 19.80 -9.38
N GLY A 718 1.77 19.09 -9.50
CA GLY A 718 1.84 17.67 -9.79
C GLY A 718 1.11 16.83 -8.73
N THR A 719 1.39 17.11 -7.44
CA THR A 719 0.70 16.46 -6.31
C THR A 719 -0.81 16.69 -6.33
N THR A 720 -1.26 17.92 -6.59
CA THR A 720 -2.70 18.22 -6.64
C THR A 720 -3.40 17.58 -7.83
N ASN A 721 -2.72 17.46 -8.98
CA ASN A 721 -3.25 16.75 -10.14
C ASN A 721 -3.35 15.25 -9.86
N PHE A 722 -2.31 14.64 -9.30
CA PHE A 722 -2.33 13.24 -8.88
C PHE A 722 -3.48 12.94 -7.91
N LEU A 723 -3.64 13.76 -6.86
CA LEU A 723 -4.75 13.61 -5.91
C LEU A 723 -6.12 13.83 -6.55
N SER A 724 -6.23 14.74 -7.53
CA SER A 724 -7.48 14.97 -8.27
C SER A 724 -7.83 13.78 -9.16
N HIS A 725 -6.85 13.19 -9.85
CA HIS A 725 -7.05 11.98 -10.65
C HIS A 725 -7.44 10.78 -9.77
N LEU A 726 -6.76 10.59 -8.64
CA LEU A 726 -7.10 9.55 -7.68
C LEU A 726 -8.48 9.77 -7.04
N GLY A 727 -8.85 11.02 -6.76
CA GLY A 727 -10.19 11.40 -6.30
C GLY A 727 -11.27 11.07 -7.31
N ASN A 728 -11.09 11.47 -8.57
CA ASN A 728 -12.02 11.15 -9.64
C ASN A 728 -12.20 9.63 -9.83
N LEU A 729 -11.12 8.85 -9.67
CA LEU A 729 -11.20 7.40 -9.68
C LEU A 729 -12.10 6.88 -8.55
N TYR A 730 -11.87 7.34 -7.32
CA TYR A 730 -12.62 6.90 -6.15
C TYR A 730 -14.10 7.32 -6.23
N ASP A 731 -14.35 8.57 -6.66
CA ASP A 731 -15.70 9.10 -6.85
C ASP A 731 -16.48 8.31 -7.93
N SER A 732 -15.79 7.84 -8.98
CA SER A 732 -16.41 7.05 -10.07
C SER A 732 -16.94 5.68 -9.61
N PHE A 733 -16.40 5.16 -8.51
CA PHE A 733 -16.83 3.88 -7.90
C PHE A 733 -17.53 4.09 -6.55
N GLY A 734 -17.93 5.32 -6.22
CA GLY A 734 -18.64 5.64 -4.97
C GLY A 734 -17.82 5.47 -3.69
N ILE A 735 -16.48 5.49 -3.78
CA ILE A 735 -15.58 5.28 -2.63
C ILE A 735 -15.37 6.61 -1.89
N GLY A 736 -16.21 6.88 -0.90
CA GLY A 736 -16.15 8.09 -0.07
C GLY A 736 -15.91 7.84 1.42
N CYS A 737 -15.84 8.92 2.20
CA CYS A 737 -15.94 8.80 3.66
C CYS A 737 -17.39 8.52 4.08
N LYS A 738 -17.58 7.78 5.19
CA LYS A 738 -18.91 7.45 5.73
C LYS A 738 -19.84 8.68 5.77
N GLY A 739 -21.01 8.58 5.13
CA GLY A 739 -22.03 9.64 5.05
C GLY A 739 -21.95 10.57 3.82
N SER A 740 -21.07 10.30 2.85
CA SER A 740 -21.03 11.03 1.58
C SER A 740 -22.10 10.47 0.62
N THR A 741 -22.98 11.31 0.09
CA THR A 741 -23.94 10.90 -0.95
C THR A 741 -23.22 10.72 -2.27
N SER A 742 -23.19 9.49 -2.80
CA SER A 742 -22.66 9.18 -4.13
C SER A 742 -23.49 9.91 -5.18
N GLN A 743 -22.85 10.63 -6.10
CA GLN A 743 -23.51 11.14 -7.30
C GLN A 743 -23.70 9.98 -8.28
N THR A 744 -24.85 9.95 -8.95
CA THR A 744 -25.07 9.03 -10.08
C THR A 744 -24.14 9.44 -11.22
N ILE A 745 -23.22 8.55 -11.59
CA ILE A 745 -22.26 8.73 -12.68
C ILE A 745 -22.63 7.84 -13.85
N THR A 746 -22.52 8.35 -15.06
CA THR A 746 -22.81 7.54 -16.26
C THR A 746 -21.66 6.56 -16.55
N PRO A 747 -21.94 5.41 -17.16
CA PRO A 747 -20.89 4.46 -17.56
C PRO A 747 -19.79 5.07 -18.44
N GLU A 748 -20.18 5.94 -19.37
CA GLU A 748 -19.26 6.65 -20.26
C GLU A 748 -18.35 7.63 -19.49
N GLU A 749 -18.85 8.26 -18.43
CA GLU A 749 -18.04 9.10 -17.54
C GLU A 749 -17.06 8.28 -16.70
N VAL A 750 -17.45 7.10 -16.21
CA VAL A 750 -16.55 6.18 -15.48
C VAL A 750 -15.39 5.75 -16.39
N SER A 751 -15.70 5.28 -17.59
CA SER A 751 -14.67 4.92 -18.59
C SER A 751 -13.71 6.07 -18.85
N LYS A 752 -14.23 7.27 -19.10
CA LYS A 752 -13.42 8.48 -19.33
C LYS A 752 -12.56 8.86 -18.12
N ASN A 753 -13.06 8.67 -16.90
CA ASN A 753 -12.30 8.98 -15.69
C ASN A 753 -11.15 7.98 -15.47
N VAL A 754 -11.39 6.68 -15.68
CA VAL A 754 -10.35 5.64 -15.62
C VAL A 754 -9.31 5.86 -16.73
N GLU A 755 -9.74 6.23 -17.94
CA GLU A 755 -8.84 6.55 -19.06
C GLU A 755 -7.90 7.71 -18.71
N LYS A 756 -8.43 8.82 -18.18
CA LYS A 756 -7.62 9.96 -17.72
C LYS A 756 -6.57 9.56 -16.68
N VAL A 757 -6.91 8.65 -15.76
CA VAL A 757 -5.98 8.16 -14.74
C VAL A 757 -4.88 7.31 -15.38
N ASN A 758 -5.25 6.41 -16.29
CA ASN A 758 -4.32 5.57 -17.03
C ASN A 758 -3.33 6.41 -17.85
N ASP A 759 -3.84 7.39 -18.61
CA ASP A 759 -3.03 8.29 -19.44
C ASP A 759 -2.09 9.14 -18.59
N TYR A 760 -2.58 9.67 -17.47
CA TYR A 760 -1.76 10.43 -16.52
C TYR A 760 -0.60 9.59 -15.99
N ILE A 761 -0.86 8.36 -15.55
CA ILE A 761 0.17 7.44 -15.03
C ILE A 761 1.16 7.07 -16.13
N LYS A 762 0.68 6.70 -17.33
CA LYS A 762 1.54 6.37 -18.48
C LYS A 762 2.42 7.55 -18.85
N SER A 763 1.89 8.77 -18.83
CA SER A 763 2.66 9.98 -19.10
C SER A 763 3.73 10.23 -18.04
N ALA A 764 3.40 10.10 -16.75
CA ALA A 764 4.37 10.28 -15.68
C ALA A 764 5.52 9.25 -15.77
N VAL A 765 5.21 7.97 -16.05
CA VAL A 765 6.21 6.92 -16.22
C VAL A 765 7.11 7.17 -17.43
N ARG A 766 6.53 7.60 -18.56
CA ARG A 766 7.30 7.92 -19.78
C ARG A 766 8.28 9.06 -19.52
N ASN A 767 7.83 10.14 -18.90
CA ASN A 767 8.66 11.29 -18.56
C ASN A 767 9.86 10.88 -17.67
N VAL A 768 9.63 10.02 -16.68
CA VAL A 768 10.70 9.50 -15.80
C VAL A 768 11.67 8.61 -16.56
N LYS A 769 11.19 7.75 -17.47
CA LYS A 769 12.05 6.92 -18.31
C LYS A 769 12.93 7.76 -19.23
N GLU A 770 12.36 8.77 -19.87
CA GLU A 770 13.09 9.71 -20.73
C GLU A 770 14.15 10.48 -19.94
N THR A 771 13.77 11.02 -18.77
CA THR A 771 14.66 11.81 -17.89
C THR A 771 15.83 10.99 -17.36
N ASN A 772 15.61 9.71 -17.05
CA ASN A 772 16.63 8.82 -16.50
C ASN A 772 17.33 7.95 -17.58
N HIS A 773 17.10 8.22 -18.87
CA HIS A 773 17.65 7.44 -19.99
C HIS A 773 17.39 5.92 -19.89
N LEU A 774 16.23 5.55 -19.33
CA LEU A 774 15.83 4.16 -19.20
C LEU A 774 15.26 3.65 -20.52
N LYS A 775 15.56 2.38 -20.86
CA LYS A 775 14.97 1.73 -22.05
C LYS A 775 13.44 1.73 -21.95
N GLU A 776 12.75 1.95 -23.06
CA GLU A 776 11.28 2.02 -23.09
C GLU A 776 10.61 0.78 -22.48
N GLY A 777 11.13 -0.41 -22.76
CA GLY A 777 10.65 -1.69 -22.21
C GLY A 777 11.08 -2.00 -20.76
N SER A 778 11.85 -1.13 -20.10
CA SER A 778 12.30 -1.38 -18.71
C SER A 778 11.14 -1.27 -17.72
N ALA A 779 11.10 -2.17 -16.74
CA ALA A 779 10.15 -2.09 -15.64
C ALA A 779 10.58 -1.03 -14.62
N THR A 780 9.61 -0.31 -14.06
CA THR A 780 9.80 0.62 -12.94
C THR A 780 9.20 0.00 -11.69
N ASN A 781 9.83 0.18 -10.53
CA ASN A 781 9.45 -0.50 -9.28
C ASN A 781 9.39 0.46 -8.07
N GLY A 782 9.32 1.78 -8.27
CA GLY A 782 9.37 2.78 -7.19
C GLY A 782 10.68 3.58 -7.16
N PRO A 783 11.85 2.95 -6.92
CA PRO A 783 13.14 3.63 -6.76
C PRO A 783 13.61 4.45 -7.97
N GLN A 784 12.98 4.29 -9.13
CA GLN A 784 13.23 5.10 -10.33
C GLN A 784 12.49 6.44 -10.30
N GLY A 785 11.69 6.71 -9.25
CA GLY A 785 10.90 7.92 -9.12
C GLY A 785 9.51 7.84 -9.76
N THR A 786 8.94 6.64 -9.89
CA THR A 786 7.58 6.45 -10.44
C THR A 786 6.94 5.16 -9.94
N VAL A 787 5.65 4.96 -10.24
CA VAL A 787 4.87 3.81 -9.77
C VAL A 787 5.38 2.48 -10.35
N SER A 788 5.08 1.37 -9.66
CA SER A 788 5.48 0.04 -10.10
C SER A 788 4.80 -0.35 -11.42
N LYS A 789 5.49 -1.16 -12.25
CA LYS A 789 4.92 -1.72 -13.48
C LYS A 789 3.66 -2.53 -13.19
N LYS A 790 3.64 -3.25 -12.07
CA LYS A 790 2.45 -3.98 -11.60
C LYS A 790 1.23 -3.07 -11.46
N THR A 791 1.40 -1.90 -10.84
CA THR A 791 0.31 -0.92 -10.66
C THR A 791 -0.16 -0.36 -11.99
N GLN A 792 0.76 -0.08 -12.93
CA GLN A 792 0.41 0.39 -14.28
C GLN A 792 -0.47 -0.64 -15.00
N ASP A 793 -0.07 -1.91 -14.97
CA ASP A 793 -0.83 -2.99 -15.61
C ASP A 793 -2.21 -3.17 -14.96
N SER A 794 -2.33 -3.02 -13.63
CA SER A 794 -3.63 -3.10 -12.94
C SER A 794 -4.57 -1.96 -13.35
N VAL A 795 -4.05 -0.73 -13.53
CA VAL A 795 -4.86 0.40 -14.03
C VAL A 795 -5.29 0.18 -15.48
N GLU A 796 -4.42 -0.39 -16.31
CA GLU A 796 -4.75 -0.75 -17.70
C GLU A 796 -5.78 -1.88 -17.77
N LEU A 797 -5.65 -2.90 -16.93
CA LEU A 797 -6.62 -3.97 -16.78
C LEU A 797 -7.99 -3.43 -16.33
N LEU A 798 -8.00 -2.46 -15.40
CA LEU A 798 -9.23 -1.78 -14.98
C LEU A 798 -9.91 -1.07 -16.15
N LEU A 799 -9.16 -0.29 -16.94
CA LEU A 799 -9.70 0.43 -18.10
C LEU A 799 -10.30 -0.53 -19.13
N ASN A 800 -9.57 -1.59 -19.47
CA ASN A 800 -10.03 -2.61 -20.40
C ASN A 800 -11.28 -3.31 -19.87
N GLY A 801 -11.30 -3.67 -18.58
CA GLY A 801 -12.44 -4.28 -17.92
C GLY A 801 -13.68 -3.38 -17.95
N VAL A 802 -13.56 -2.10 -17.58
CA VAL A 802 -14.69 -1.16 -17.60
C VAL A 802 -15.26 -1.02 -19.02
N ASN A 803 -14.40 -0.85 -20.02
CA ASN A 803 -14.82 -0.73 -21.42
C ASN A 803 -15.50 -2.02 -21.93
N ASN A 804 -14.96 -3.18 -21.57
CA ASN A 804 -15.53 -4.47 -21.94
C ASN A 804 -16.89 -4.70 -21.30
N LEU A 805 -17.06 -4.37 -20.01
CA LEU A 805 -18.33 -4.50 -19.31
C LEU A 805 -19.40 -3.63 -19.96
N ILE A 806 -19.10 -2.35 -20.22
CA ILE A 806 -20.01 -1.41 -20.87
C ILE A 806 -20.41 -1.91 -22.26
N ARG A 807 -19.43 -2.39 -23.05
CA ARG A 807 -19.66 -2.93 -24.40
C ARG A 807 -20.51 -4.20 -24.37
N ASN A 808 -20.23 -5.13 -23.46
CA ASN A 808 -20.95 -6.40 -23.34
C ASN A 808 -22.42 -6.16 -22.98
N ILE A 809 -22.69 -5.24 -22.05
CA ILE A 809 -24.05 -4.85 -21.69
C ILE A 809 -24.73 -4.11 -22.86
N ALA A 810 -24.03 -3.17 -23.52
CA ALA A 810 -24.57 -2.44 -24.68
C ALA A 810 -25.07 -3.38 -25.79
N ASN A 811 -24.34 -4.45 -26.05
CA ASN A 811 -24.66 -5.41 -27.11
C ASN A 811 -25.90 -6.25 -26.80
N VAL A 812 -26.27 -6.35 -25.53
CA VAL A 812 -27.39 -7.18 -25.05
C VAL A 812 -28.61 -6.33 -24.75
N SER A 813 -28.44 -5.31 -23.91
CA SER A 813 -29.49 -4.42 -23.44
C SER A 813 -28.91 -3.02 -23.19
N PRO A 814 -29.01 -2.10 -24.18
CA PRO A 814 -28.49 -0.74 -24.05
C PRO A 814 -29.08 0.04 -22.87
N GLU A 815 -30.36 -0.18 -22.58
CA GLU A 815 -31.09 0.52 -21.50
C GLU A 815 -30.63 0.09 -20.11
N TYR A 816 -30.17 -1.16 -19.97
CA TYR A 816 -29.70 -1.74 -18.71
C TYR A 816 -28.41 -1.10 -18.17
N LYS A 817 -27.66 -0.39 -19.02
CA LYS A 817 -26.42 0.29 -18.63
C LYS A 817 -26.60 1.27 -17.47
N VAL A 818 -27.76 1.91 -17.39
CA VAL A 818 -28.04 2.95 -16.37
C VAL A 818 -28.27 2.32 -14.99
N SER A 819 -28.61 1.04 -14.95
CA SER A 819 -28.84 0.28 -13.71
C SER A 819 -27.55 -0.17 -13.02
N ILE A 820 -26.36 0.07 -13.59
CA ILE A 820 -25.10 -0.35 -12.99
C ILE A 820 -24.76 0.58 -11.80
N ASP A 821 -24.80 0.02 -10.59
CA ASP A 821 -24.15 0.60 -9.43
C ASP A 821 -22.68 0.17 -9.39
N TRP A 822 -21.78 1.11 -9.64
CA TRP A 822 -20.34 0.90 -9.69
C TRP A 822 -19.75 0.47 -8.33
N GLN A 823 -20.45 0.66 -7.21
CA GLN A 823 -20.03 0.14 -5.91
C GLN A 823 -20.09 -1.40 -5.83
N THR A 824 -20.87 -2.04 -6.71
CA THR A 824 -20.95 -3.51 -6.82
C THR A 824 -19.69 -4.12 -7.42
N LEU A 825 -18.78 -3.29 -7.95
CA LEU A 825 -17.51 -3.70 -8.55
C LEU A 825 -16.32 -3.49 -7.59
N LEU A 826 -16.55 -3.66 -6.28
CA LEU A 826 -15.56 -3.52 -5.22
C LEU A 826 -15.53 -4.77 -4.33
N THR A 827 -14.38 -5.07 -3.72
CA THR A 827 -14.24 -6.16 -2.73
C THR A 827 -14.66 -5.77 -1.31
N THR A 828 -15.05 -4.51 -1.10
CA THR A 828 -15.39 -3.96 0.24
C THR A 828 -16.47 -4.74 0.99
N GLN A 829 -17.43 -5.38 0.28
CA GLN A 829 -18.45 -6.22 0.90
C GLN A 829 -17.85 -7.47 1.54
N VAL A 830 -16.84 -8.08 0.89
CA VAL A 830 -16.11 -9.22 1.42
C VAL A 830 -15.19 -8.79 2.57
N GLU A 831 -14.51 -7.64 2.43
CA GLU A 831 -13.68 -7.07 3.50
C GLU A 831 -14.51 -6.81 4.78
N ASN A 832 -15.75 -6.30 4.65
CA ASN A 832 -16.64 -6.06 5.79
C ASN A 832 -17.08 -7.37 6.46
N LEU A 833 -17.44 -8.40 5.67
CA LEU A 833 -17.74 -9.73 6.20
C LEU A 833 -16.57 -10.28 7.03
N HIS A 834 -15.35 -10.15 6.50
CA HIS A 834 -14.14 -10.55 7.21
C HIS A 834 -13.85 -9.69 8.44
N ALA A 835 -14.17 -8.39 8.42
CA ALA A 835 -14.02 -7.51 9.56
C ALA A 835 -14.98 -7.91 10.70
N ASP A 836 -16.22 -8.25 10.38
CA ASP A 836 -17.19 -8.76 11.36
C ASP A 836 -16.71 -10.11 11.93
N ASP A 837 -16.24 -11.04 11.09
CA ASP A 837 -15.64 -12.31 11.54
C ASP A 837 -14.40 -12.12 12.44
N ARG A 838 -13.55 -11.11 12.16
CA ARG A 838 -12.35 -10.79 12.96
C ARG A 838 -12.67 -10.02 14.24
N THR A 839 -13.77 -9.27 14.27
CA THR A 839 -14.16 -8.42 15.41
C THR A 839 -15.12 -9.10 16.37
N LEU A 840 -15.71 -10.24 16.00
CA LEU A 840 -16.36 -11.15 16.92
C LEU A 840 -15.32 -11.75 17.89
N PRO A 841 -15.26 -11.35 19.18
CA PRO A 841 -15.05 -12.39 20.17
C PRO A 841 -16.19 -13.39 19.97
N ALA A 842 -15.91 -14.69 20.10
CA ALA A 842 -17.00 -15.66 20.25
C ALA A 842 -17.98 -15.07 21.31
N SER A 843 -19.20 -14.73 20.88
CA SER A 843 -20.20 -13.86 21.55
C SER A 843 -20.09 -12.33 21.32
N SER A 844 -20.72 -11.84 20.26
CA SER A 844 -21.57 -10.63 20.33
C SER A 844 -22.39 -10.49 19.04
N GLU A 845 -23.69 -10.73 19.13
CA GLU A 845 -24.66 -10.42 18.07
C GLU A 845 -24.70 -8.91 17.79
N VAL A 846 -24.74 -8.54 16.52
CA VAL A 846 -25.25 -7.24 16.07
C VAL A 846 -26.36 -7.53 15.08
N ASN A 847 -27.57 -7.04 15.39
CA ASN A 847 -28.71 -7.05 14.48
C ASN A 847 -28.39 -6.33 13.16
N PRO A 848 -28.73 -6.94 12.03
CA PRO A 848 -29.60 -6.28 11.08
C PRO A 848 -30.88 -7.09 10.86
N LEU A 849 -31.93 -6.39 10.45
CA LEU A 849 -33.27 -6.91 10.24
C LEU A 849 -33.31 -8.24 9.46
N VAL A 850 -33.81 -9.27 10.14
CA VAL A 850 -34.51 -10.47 9.63
C VAL A 850 -33.76 -11.36 8.63
N SER A 851 -32.93 -12.27 9.16
CA SER A 851 -33.09 -13.73 9.01
C SER A 851 -32.11 -14.45 9.95
N ASP A 852 -32.65 -15.22 10.91
CA ASP A 852 -31.91 -15.94 11.94
C ASP A 852 -30.87 -16.93 11.38
N VAL A 853 -29.57 -16.68 11.64
CA VAL A 853 -28.50 -17.69 11.51
C VAL A 853 -27.54 -17.53 12.69
N SER A 854 -27.68 -18.41 13.68
CA SER A 854 -26.89 -18.42 14.92
C SER A 854 -25.73 -19.44 14.87
N LEU A 855 -24.49 -18.97 15.02
CA LEU A 855 -23.26 -19.78 15.13
C LEU A 855 -22.78 -19.86 16.59
N SER A 856 -22.41 -21.06 17.06
CA SER A 856 -21.73 -21.26 18.36
C SER A 856 -20.96 -22.60 18.40
N PHE A 857 -19.83 -22.63 19.11
CA PHE A 857 -18.85 -23.73 19.11
C PHE A 857 -19.02 -24.67 20.32
N ILE A 858 -18.53 -25.92 20.20
CA ILE A 858 -18.58 -26.97 21.24
C ILE A 858 -17.23 -27.04 21.97
N SER A 859 -17.27 -27.20 23.30
CA SER A 859 -16.10 -27.29 24.19
C SER A 859 -15.32 -28.61 24.04
N HIS A 860 -13.99 -28.50 24.08
CA HIS A 860 -13.07 -29.62 24.09
C HIS A 860 -13.08 -30.41 25.41
N SER A 861 -13.43 -31.70 25.35
CA SER A 861 -12.92 -32.67 26.30
C SER A 861 -12.85 -34.06 25.66
N ASN A 862 -11.66 -34.65 25.75
CA ASN A 862 -11.27 -36.05 25.47
C ASN A 862 -10.68 -36.37 24.08
N ILE A 863 -9.41 -35.99 23.87
CA ILE A 863 -8.47 -36.74 23.01
C ILE A 863 -7.09 -36.81 23.71
N PRO A 864 -6.40 -37.96 23.77
CA PRO A 864 -5.12 -38.12 24.49
C PRO A 864 -3.98 -37.33 23.84
N GLN A 865 -3.15 -36.68 24.65
CA GLN A 865 -1.92 -36.02 24.19
C GLN A 865 -0.86 -37.06 23.79
N VAL A 866 -0.56 -37.15 22.49
CA VAL A 866 0.66 -37.77 22.00
C VAL A 866 1.79 -36.73 22.09
N LYS A 867 2.82 -37.02 22.88
CA LYS A 867 4.07 -36.25 22.92
C LYS A 867 4.85 -36.50 21.63
N LEU A 868 5.19 -35.43 20.91
CA LEU A 868 6.27 -35.44 19.92
C LEU A 868 7.37 -34.47 20.34
N ALA A 869 8.59 -34.95 20.16
CA ALA A 869 9.83 -34.48 20.75
C ALA A 869 10.37 -33.17 20.15
N SER A 870 11.20 -32.51 20.96
CA SER A 870 12.20 -31.47 20.68
C SER A 870 12.28 -30.93 19.25
N ALA A 871 11.83 -29.69 19.06
CA ALA A 871 12.23 -28.83 17.94
C ALA A 871 13.63 -28.27 18.20
N ALA A 872 14.64 -28.92 17.63
CA ALA A 872 15.90 -28.28 17.25
C ALA A 872 15.92 -28.21 15.72
N ASP A 873 16.49 -27.12 15.20
CA ASP A 873 16.74 -26.80 13.80
C ASP A 873 15.54 -26.35 12.95
N PHE A 874 15.22 -25.05 13.08
CA PHE A 874 14.58 -24.26 12.02
C PHE A 874 15.65 -23.39 11.35
N ASN A 875 16.14 -23.82 10.18
CA ASN A 875 16.73 -22.90 9.21
C ASN A 875 15.59 -22.22 8.44
N GLN A 876 15.39 -20.94 8.71
CA GLN A 876 14.61 -20.04 7.86
C GLN A 876 15.40 -19.80 6.57
N VAL A 877 14.80 -20.16 5.43
CA VAL A 877 15.17 -19.56 4.15
C VAL A 877 14.06 -18.55 3.86
N GLU A 878 14.40 -17.28 4.08
CA GLU A 878 13.54 -16.12 3.82
C GLU A 878 13.38 -15.92 2.31
N GLU A 879 12.13 -15.83 1.87
CA GLU A 879 11.77 -15.32 0.55
C GLU A 879 11.27 -13.90 0.75
N TYR A 880 11.93 -12.96 0.08
CA TYR A 880 11.86 -11.51 0.30
C TYR A 880 10.46 -10.93 0.04
N GLU A 881 9.76 -10.53 1.10
CA GLU A 881 8.84 -9.38 1.09
C GLU A 881 9.56 -8.21 1.76
N THR A 882 9.60 -7.06 1.08
CA THR A 882 10.35 -5.87 1.50
C THR A 882 9.56 -5.10 2.55
N ASP A 883 9.47 -5.65 3.76
CA ASP A 883 9.20 -4.89 4.96
C ASP A 883 10.54 -4.34 5.47
N SER A 884 10.85 -3.10 5.10
CA SER A 884 11.98 -2.38 5.69
C SER A 884 11.61 -1.98 7.12
N GLU A 885 11.95 -2.83 8.09
CA GLU A 885 12.09 -2.44 9.49
C GLU A 885 13.18 -1.36 9.59
N ILE A 886 12.77 -0.11 9.83
CA ILE A 886 13.69 0.97 10.19
C ILE A 886 14.09 0.76 11.65
N ASN A 887 15.36 0.41 11.86
CA ASN A 887 16.05 0.51 13.14
C ASN A 887 16.32 2.00 13.44
N ASP A 888 15.42 2.66 14.16
CA ASP A 888 15.73 3.93 14.82
C ASP A 888 16.33 3.63 16.20
N VAL A 889 17.67 3.66 16.25
CA VAL A 889 18.45 3.81 17.49
C VAL A 889 18.53 5.31 17.77
N ASP A 890 17.61 5.82 18.58
CA ASP A 890 17.81 7.11 19.25
C ASP A 890 18.64 6.86 20.52
N THR A 891 19.92 7.21 20.44
CA THR A 891 20.78 7.45 21.59
C THR A 891 20.44 8.80 22.20
N ASP A 892 19.69 8.79 23.30
CA ASP A 892 19.84 9.78 24.36
C ASP A 892 20.04 9.02 25.68
N SER A 893 21.28 9.07 26.16
CA SER A 893 21.69 8.61 27.47
C SER A 893 21.21 9.59 28.53
N ASP A 894 20.42 9.13 29.49
CA ASP A 894 20.70 9.33 30.91
C ASP A 894 19.82 8.41 31.79
N SER A 895 20.51 7.45 32.41
CA SER A 895 20.21 6.72 33.67
C SER A 895 18.92 5.89 33.83
N GLU A 896 19.14 4.57 33.78
CA GLU A 896 18.66 3.49 34.68
C GLU A 896 17.18 3.04 34.66
N ASP A 897 16.98 1.91 33.97
CA ASP A 897 16.15 0.73 34.30
C ASP A 897 14.81 0.91 35.04
N LEU A 898 13.69 0.65 34.32
CA LEU A 898 12.77 -0.46 34.65
C LEU A 898 11.58 -0.52 33.65
N ILE A 899 11.67 -1.50 32.75
CA ILE A 899 10.60 -2.30 32.14
C ILE A 899 9.29 -1.56 31.79
N ILE A 900 9.17 -1.27 30.50
CA ILE A 900 7.95 -0.88 29.79
C ILE A 900 6.87 -1.95 29.98
N SER A 901 5.92 -1.71 30.89
CA SER A 901 4.68 -2.49 30.95
C SER A 901 3.65 -1.91 29.98
N LYS A 902 3.66 -2.38 28.73
CA LYS A 902 2.53 -2.21 27.81
C LYS A 902 1.25 -2.74 28.51
N PRO A 903 0.14 -1.98 28.58
CA PRO A 903 -1.11 -2.51 29.13
C PRO A 903 -1.71 -3.54 28.18
N VAL A 904 -1.35 -4.81 28.37
CA VAL A 904 -1.96 -5.94 27.68
C VAL A 904 -3.33 -6.23 28.30
N VAL A 905 -4.38 -5.83 27.58
CA VAL A 905 -5.77 -6.26 27.80
C VAL A 905 -5.88 -7.73 27.39
N THR A 906 -6.31 -8.61 28.30
CA THR A 906 -6.41 -10.04 27.97
C THR A 906 -7.79 -10.35 27.39
N ARG A 907 -7.84 -11.15 26.32
CA ARG A 907 -9.05 -11.57 25.58
C ARG A 907 -10.14 -12.31 26.39
N SER A 908 -9.94 -12.60 27.68
CA SER A 908 -10.84 -13.49 28.44
C SER A 908 -11.95 -12.80 29.24
N GLY A 909 -12.02 -11.46 29.32
CA GLY A 909 -13.07 -10.72 30.06
C GLY A 909 -13.11 -10.90 31.59
N ARG A 910 -12.56 -12.01 32.11
CA ARG A 910 -12.54 -12.38 33.53
C ARG A 910 -11.23 -11.96 34.15
N GLN A 911 -11.21 -10.76 34.72
CA GLN A 911 -10.09 -10.30 35.52
C GLN A 911 -10.57 -9.69 36.83
N VAL A 912 -9.81 -9.96 37.89
CA VAL A 912 -9.96 -9.25 39.16
C VAL A 912 -8.75 -8.35 39.33
N LYS A 913 -8.97 -7.07 39.58
CA LYS A 913 -7.93 -6.15 40.01
C LYS A 913 -7.88 -6.15 41.53
N VAL A 914 -6.72 -6.51 42.08
CA VAL A 914 -6.45 -6.55 43.51
C VAL A 914 -5.54 -5.39 43.85
N TRP A 915 -5.97 -4.56 44.79
CA TRP A 915 -5.18 -3.43 45.27
C TRP A 915 -4.86 -3.71 46.73
N THR A 916 -3.58 -3.66 47.04
CA THR A 916 -3.11 -3.80 48.41
C THR A 916 -2.41 -2.51 48.79
N ARG A 917 -2.89 -1.85 49.83
CA ARG A 917 -2.27 -0.65 50.38
C ARG A 917 -1.62 -1.00 51.69
N PHE A 918 -0.31 -0.84 51.77
CA PHE A 918 0.42 -1.07 53.01
C PHE A 918 0.52 0.23 53.81
N ASP A 919 0.29 0.11 55.11
CA ASP A 919 0.68 1.15 56.05
C ASP A 919 2.15 0.93 56.43
N VAL A 920 2.96 1.94 56.11
CA VAL A 920 4.39 2.00 56.45
C VAL A 920 4.53 2.74 57.77
#